data_AF-S9VXK1-F1
#
_entry.id   AF-S9VXK1-F1
#
_cell.length_a   1.000
_cell.length_b   1.000
_cell.length_c   1.000
_cell.angle_alpha   90.00
_cell.angle_beta   90.00
_cell.angle_gamma   90.00
#
_symmetry.space_group_name_H-M   'P 1'
#
loop_
_entity.id
_entity.type
_entity.pdbx_description
1 polymer ?
#
loop_
_entity_poly.entity_id
_entity_poly.type
_entity_poly.pdbx_seq_one_letter_code
_entity_poly.pdbx_strand_id
1 'polypeptide(L)'
;MGKRSQASLKLQATPSSFSQGDSRPPNAYMTPPSMGALNVNNSNSQMSTLTISPMAYVANTSTELSFIREKNLSTAGLESLSREEYLRMWRHDALMQQQYKCAAFVGEKVLDMTKDPNDAFWLAQVYCCTEDYARAKSLLTKEDLCNQSSACRYLAAFCSVKLYDWQGALELLGETNPFSRAHGNSDKLRMQDGGIKLEASMCYLRGQVYTNLSDFDRAKECYKEALMVDTKCFEAFDQLVSNHLLTASEEWELIANLDYSTYSKEDANFLKSLYMLRLNKTSHETDLRAAEDYLTSIPGLENNADLLLSKAESLIVRSRFVDVLNITSKILEGDPYNMAVYPIHLASLHEMGEKNKLFLISHDLVDRHPEKAVTWLAVGIYYLSVNKVQEARRYFSKSSTIDPQFGPAWIGFAHSFALEGEHDQAISAYTTAARLFQGTHLPYLFLGMQHMQLGNISLADEYLRSSYSLFQYDPLLLNEMGVVAFNKADMQQSIKFFNSALQLVKKTQSNEKPWAATWANLGHAYRKLRMFDEAIDALEQGLMLSTQDANIHTAIALVYLHKKLPDLAITHLHESLAISQNEIVASDLLKRALEENSLIPAITDDLVYEDAVSEYMQQSTINASNGNTAENHSPRFGDPLNSNSLLYMDTRSEMMMDVMDNDLSEQ
;
A
#
# COMPACT_ATOMS: atom_id res chain seq x y z
N MET A 1 -5.40 49.54 37.03
CA MET A 1 -5.22 49.47 38.50
C MET A 1 -6.38 48.66 39.09
N GLY A 2 -6.08 47.50 39.69
CA GLY A 2 -6.86 46.69 40.68
C GLY A 2 -8.32 46.28 40.35
N LYS A 3 -8.85 45.08 40.64
CA LYS A 3 -8.40 43.88 41.37
C LYS A 3 -9.37 42.72 40.98
N ARG A 4 -8.88 41.48 41.14
CA ARG A 4 -9.51 40.16 40.95
C ARG A 4 -10.74 39.88 41.82
N SER A 5 -11.60 38.95 41.37
CA SER A 5 -12.07 37.83 42.20
C SER A 5 -12.49 36.61 41.35
N GLN A 6 -11.88 35.45 41.63
CA GLN A 6 -12.23 34.11 41.16
C GLN A 6 -13.40 33.51 41.96
N ALA A 7 -13.96 32.39 41.46
CA ALA A 7 -14.50 31.19 42.16
C ALA A 7 -15.90 30.80 41.61
N SER A 8 -16.01 29.77 40.76
CA SER A 8 -16.09 28.31 41.05
C SER A 8 -17.52 27.81 41.31
N LEU A 9 -18.10 27.13 40.31
CA LEU A 9 -19.34 26.36 40.42
C LEU A 9 -19.01 24.90 40.74
N LYS A 10 -19.46 24.44 41.92
CA LYS A 10 -19.46 23.02 42.33
C LYS A 10 -20.90 22.52 42.38
N LEU A 11 -21.07 21.31 41.83
CA LEU A 11 -22.23 20.42 42.01
C LEU A 11 -22.58 20.20 43.49
N GLN A 12 -23.87 20.00 43.78
CA GLN A 12 -24.32 18.98 44.72
C GLN A 12 -25.81 18.67 44.56
N ALA A 13 -26.15 17.46 44.97
CA ALA A 13 -27.32 16.67 44.61
C ALA A 13 -28.35 16.53 45.75
N THR A 14 -29.49 15.91 45.37
CA THR A 14 -30.53 15.18 46.16
C THR A 14 -31.53 16.02 46.98
N PRO A 15 -32.74 15.50 47.38
CA PRO A 15 -33.23 14.11 47.32
C PRO A 15 -34.70 13.88 46.87
N SER A 16 -35.00 12.59 46.70
CA SER A 16 -36.26 11.90 46.39
C SER A 16 -37.44 12.10 47.34
N SER A 17 -38.68 12.01 46.83
CA SER A 17 -39.76 11.24 47.47
C SER A 17 -40.85 10.79 46.49
N PHE A 18 -41.30 9.56 46.70
CA PHE A 18 -42.26 8.75 45.93
C PHE A 18 -43.71 9.23 46.06
N SER A 19 -44.54 9.07 45.02
CA SER A 19 -45.83 8.36 45.17
C SER A 19 -46.41 7.84 43.84
N GLN A 20 -46.95 6.63 43.96
CA GLN A 20 -47.52 5.65 43.05
C GLN A 20 -48.52 6.10 41.97
N GLY A 21 -48.51 5.37 40.86
CA GLY A 21 -49.57 5.34 39.84
C GLY A 21 -49.23 4.44 38.64
N ASP A 22 -48.71 3.23 38.88
CA ASP A 22 -48.43 2.23 37.84
C ASP A 22 -49.72 1.45 37.48
N SER A 23 -50.15 1.58 36.22
CA SER A 23 -50.98 0.57 35.55
C SER A 23 -50.32 0.23 34.20
N ARG A 24 -49.22 -0.51 34.27
CA ARG A 24 -48.64 -1.22 33.12
C ARG A 24 -49.41 -2.52 32.89
N PRO A 25 -49.80 -2.88 31.65
CA PRO A 25 -50.23 -4.24 31.36
C PRO A 25 -49.03 -5.19 31.58
N PRO A 26 -49.28 -6.45 31.93
CA PRO A 26 -48.24 -7.34 32.41
C PRO A 26 -47.21 -7.63 31.31
N ASN A 27 -45.93 -7.53 31.68
CA ASN A 27 -44.80 -8.15 31.01
C ASN A 27 -45.13 -9.63 30.74
N ALA A 28 -45.63 -9.92 29.55
CA ALA A 28 -45.36 -11.21 28.94
C ALA A 28 -43.92 -11.11 28.43
N TYR A 29 -42.97 -11.56 29.24
CA TYR A 29 -41.73 -12.13 28.71
C TYR A 29 -42.13 -13.35 27.88
N MET A 30 -42.66 -13.12 26.70
CA MET A 30 -42.56 -14.09 25.63
C MET A 30 -41.14 -13.97 25.15
N THR A 31 -40.28 -14.89 25.60
CA THR A 31 -39.20 -15.37 24.74
C THR A 31 -39.79 -15.49 23.34
N PRO A 32 -39.25 -14.77 22.33
CA PRO A 32 -39.58 -15.07 20.95
C PRO A 32 -39.43 -16.58 20.80
N PRO A 33 -40.35 -17.27 20.10
CA PRO A 33 -40.17 -18.70 19.87
C PRO A 33 -38.76 -18.85 19.31
N SER A 34 -37.92 -19.65 19.98
CA SER A 34 -36.64 -20.05 19.42
C SER A 34 -36.97 -20.56 18.03
N MET A 35 -36.59 -19.81 16.99
CA MET A 35 -36.65 -20.31 15.63
C MET A 35 -35.87 -21.62 15.69
N GLY A 36 -36.59 -22.72 15.47
CA GLY A 36 -36.02 -24.06 15.53
C GLY A 36 -34.80 -24.14 14.64
N ALA A 37 -33.94 -25.13 14.90
CA ALA A 37 -32.75 -25.40 14.12
C ALA A 37 -32.98 -25.09 12.62
N LEU A 38 -32.16 -24.17 12.08
CA LEU A 38 -32.15 -23.77 10.67
C LEU A 38 -32.36 -25.01 9.81
N ASN A 39 -33.41 -25.03 8.98
CA ASN A 39 -33.76 -26.22 8.22
C ASN A 39 -32.60 -26.60 7.28
N VAL A 40 -31.89 -27.67 7.63
CA VAL A 40 -30.59 -28.10 7.07
C VAL A 40 -30.71 -28.65 5.63
N ASN A 41 -31.92 -28.69 5.07
CA ASN A 41 -32.23 -29.32 3.78
C ASN A 41 -32.10 -28.42 2.54
N ASN A 42 -31.48 -27.23 2.63
CA ASN A 42 -31.37 -26.32 1.47
C ASN A 42 -30.25 -26.72 0.50
N SER A 43 -30.53 -27.69 -0.37
CA SER A 43 -29.75 -27.97 -1.59
C SER A 43 -29.61 -26.75 -2.53
N ASN A 44 -30.42 -25.70 -2.33
CA ASN A 44 -30.42 -24.48 -3.13
C ASN A 44 -29.28 -23.50 -2.83
N SER A 45 -28.57 -23.59 -1.68
CA SER A 45 -27.44 -22.68 -1.40
C SER A 45 -26.18 -22.99 -2.21
N GLN A 46 -26.10 -24.19 -2.80
CA GLN A 46 -25.02 -24.62 -3.69
C GLN A 46 -25.16 -24.07 -5.12
N MET A 47 -26.27 -23.42 -5.45
CA MET A 47 -26.51 -22.78 -6.75
C MET A 47 -26.38 -21.25 -6.64
N SER A 48 -26.32 -20.59 -7.79
CA SER A 48 -26.29 -19.13 -7.91
C SER A 48 -27.63 -18.58 -8.43
N THR A 49 -27.69 -17.28 -8.72
CA THR A 49 -28.85 -16.66 -9.35
C THR A 49 -29.07 -17.09 -10.81
N LEU A 50 -28.10 -17.77 -11.44
CA LEU A 50 -28.24 -18.30 -12.79
C LEU A 50 -29.35 -19.36 -12.86
N THR A 51 -29.50 -20.19 -11.82
CA THR A 51 -30.55 -21.20 -11.72
C THR A 51 -31.97 -20.61 -11.72
N ILE A 52 -32.13 -19.40 -11.20
CA ILE A 52 -33.42 -18.69 -11.14
C ILE A 52 -33.57 -17.65 -12.26
N SER A 53 -32.64 -17.61 -13.21
CA SER A 53 -32.71 -16.73 -14.37
C SER A 53 -33.85 -17.14 -15.30
N PRO A 54 -34.68 -16.19 -15.77
CA PRO A 54 -35.67 -16.46 -16.81
C PRO A 54 -35.07 -17.01 -18.13
N MET A 55 -33.75 -16.89 -18.33
CA MET A 55 -33.07 -17.45 -19.49
C MET A 55 -32.88 -18.97 -19.41
N ALA A 56 -32.97 -19.58 -18.22
CA ALA A 56 -32.87 -21.03 -18.04
C ALA A 56 -33.99 -21.79 -18.76
N TYR A 57 -35.16 -21.15 -18.96
CA TYR A 57 -36.30 -21.74 -19.66
C TYR A 57 -36.03 -21.98 -21.15
N VAL A 58 -35.15 -21.19 -21.77
CA VAL A 58 -34.76 -21.37 -23.19
C VAL A 58 -33.84 -22.59 -23.38
N ALA A 59 -33.06 -22.94 -22.36
CA ALA A 59 -32.11 -24.07 -22.40
C ALA A 59 -32.79 -25.44 -22.17
N ASN A 60 -33.86 -25.49 -21.37
CA ASN A 60 -34.58 -26.76 -21.09
C ASN A 60 -35.43 -27.26 -22.27
N THR A 61 -35.69 -26.42 -23.29
CA THR A 61 -36.35 -26.83 -24.54
C THR A 61 -35.42 -27.43 -25.59
N SER A 62 -34.09 -27.39 -25.39
CA SER A 62 -33.08 -27.85 -26.36
C SER A 62 -32.41 -29.17 -25.97
N THR A 63 -33.17 -30.22 -25.71
CA THR A 63 -32.64 -31.59 -25.53
C THR A 63 -32.29 -32.34 -26.83
N GLU A 64 -32.13 -31.64 -27.96
CA GLU A 64 -31.57 -32.22 -29.19
C GLU A 64 -30.39 -31.40 -29.71
N LEU A 65 -29.21 -31.64 -29.14
CA LEU A 65 -27.92 -31.03 -29.48
C LEU A 65 -27.28 -31.58 -30.78
N SER A 66 -28.08 -31.88 -31.81
CA SER A 66 -27.56 -32.32 -33.12
C SER A 66 -28.18 -31.65 -34.35
N PHE A 67 -28.94 -30.56 -34.18
CA PHE A 67 -29.55 -29.88 -35.34
C PHE A 67 -29.54 -28.34 -35.23
N ILE A 68 -28.38 -27.74 -34.99
CA ILE A 68 -28.18 -26.30 -35.26
C ILE A 68 -27.03 -26.14 -36.25
N ARG A 69 -27.30 -26.53 -37.49
CA ARG A 69 -26.62 -26.01 -38.67
C ARG A 69 -27.67 -25.26 -39.48
N GLU A 70 -27.51 -23.94 -39.52
CA GLU A 70 -28.10 -23.05 -40.53
C GLU A 70 -29.62 -23.17 -40.73
N LYS A 71 -30.43 -22.78 -39.74
CA LYS A 71 -31.75 -22.19 -40.04
C LYS A 71 -32.04 -21.01 -39.11
N ASN A 72 -32.37 -19.89 -39.77
CA ASN A 72 -32.89 -18.64 -39.28
C ASN A 72 -33.35 -18.62 -37.81
N LEU A 73 -32.71 -17.76 -37.04
CA LEU A 73 -33.04 -17.36 -35.67
C LEU A 73 -34.35 -16.54 -35.61
N SER A 74 -35.39 -16.99 -36.29
CA SER A 74 -36.69 -16.32 -36.35
C SER A 74 -37.78 -17.28 -35.88
N THR A 75 -38.48 -16.85 -34.83
CA THR A 75 -39.84 -17.22 -34.40
C THR A 75 -40.12 -18.60 -33.79
N ALA A 76 -39.22 -19.59 -33.82
CA ALA A 76 -39.57 -20.93 -33.32
C ALA A 76 -39.57 -21.12 -31.78
N GLY A 77 -38.88 -20.27 -31.01
CA GLY A 77 -38.73 -20.43 -29.54
C GLY A 77 -39.71 -19.62 -28.67
N LEU A 78 -40.47 -18.69 -29.27
CA LEU A 78 -41.40 -17.82 -28.53
C LEU A 78 -42.83 -18.39 -28.50
N GLU A 79 -43.24 -19.19 -29.49
CA GLU A 79 -44.63 -19.65 -29.63
C GLU A 79 -45.09 -20.64 -28.52
N SER A 80 -44.20 -21.10 -27.63
CA SER A 80 -44.51 -22.04 -26.54
C SER A 80 -44.39 -21.47 -25.13
N LEU A 81 -44.11 -20.17 -24.96
CA LEU A 81 -43.94 -19.57 -23.62
C LEU A 81 -45.30 -19.25 -22.97
N SER A 82 -45.43 -19.58 -21.69
CA SER A 82 -46.55 -19.15 -20.85
C SER A 82 -46.56 -17.63 -20.66
N ARG A 83 -47.72 -17.06 -20.28
CA ARG A 83 -47.84 -15.62 -20.01
C ARG A 83 -46.85 -15.17 -18.94
N GLU A 84 -46.71 -15.96 -17.89
CA GLU A 84 -45.82 -15.72 -16.77
C GLU A 84 -44.36 -15.69 -17.23
N GLU A 85 -43.95 -16.61 -18.11
CA GLU A 85 -42.60 -16.63 -18.69
C GLU A 85 -42.32 -15.43 -19.58
N TYR A 86 -43.29 -15.03 -20.42
CA TYR A 86 -43.19 -13.79 -21.20
C TYR A 86 -42.98 -12.56 -20.32
N LEU A 87 -43.75 -12.43 -19.24
CA LEU A 87 -43.60 -11.31 -18.30
C LEU A 87 -42.28 -11.38 -17.53
N ARG A 88 -41.79 -12.58 -17.18
CA ARG A 88 -40.46 -12.77 -16.55
C ARG A 88 -39.33 -12.34 -17.48
N MET A 89 -39.39 -12.71 -18.77
CA MET A 89 -38.44 -12.25 -19.78
C MET A 89 -38.48 -10.72 -19.94
N TRP A 90 -39.68 -10.13 -20.02
CA TRP A 90 -39.84 -8.69 -20.13
C TRP A 90 -39.29 -7.95 -18.90
N ARG A 91 -39.60 -8.42 -17.68
CA ARG A 91 -39.03 -7.89 -16.44
C ARG A 91 -37.50 -7.94 -16.46
N HIS A 92 -36.93 -9.09 -16.86
CA HIS A 92 -35.49 -9.29 -16.86
C HIS A 92 -34.80 -8.37 -17.86
N ASP A 93 -35.30 -8.28 -19.09
CA ASP A 93 -34.79 -7.34 -20.10
C ASP A 93 -34.90 -5.88 -19.63
N ALA A 94 -36.04 -5.49 -19.05
CA ALA A 94 -36.20 -4.15 -18.48
C ALA A 94 -35.20 -3.85 -17.35
N LEU A 95 -34.89 -4.84 -16.51
CA LEU A 95 -33.86 -4.74 -15.48
C LEU A 95 -32.46 -4.57 -16.11
N MET A 96 -32.13 -5.36 -17.12
CA MET A 96 -30.84 -5.29 -17.83
C MET A 96 -30.67 -3.96 -18.59
N GLN A 97 -31.76 -3.40 -19.12
CA GLN A 97 -31.79 -2.06 -19.75
C GLN A 97 -31.91 -0.91 -18.75
N GLN A 98 -31.86 -1.18 -17.45
CA GLN A 98 -31.98 -0.17 -16.38
C GLN A 98 -33.30 0.63 -16.39
N GLN A 99 -34.36 0.07 -16.99
CA GLN A 99 -35.70 0.66 -17.02
C GLN A 99 -36.50 0.26 -15.77
N TYR A 100 -36.03 0.68 -14.60
CA TYR A 100 -36.51 0.15 -13.31
C TYR A 100 -38.01 0.35 -13.05
N LYS A 101 -38.62 1.44 -13.54
CA LYS A 101 -40.08 1.64 -13.43
C LYS A 101 -40.87 0.58 -14.19
N CYS A 102 -40.39 0.20 -15.38
CA CYS A 102 -40.98 -0.86 -16.19
C CYS A 102 -40.78 -2.21 -15.51
N ALA A 103 -39.56 -2.52 -15.09
CA ALA A 103 -39.23 -3.76 -14.40
C ALA A 103 -40.04 -3.95 -13.10
N ALA A 104 -40.24 -2.88 -12.32
CA ALA A 104 -41.06 -2.91 -11.10
C ALA A 104 -42.53 -3.15 -11.44
N PHE A 105 -43.09 -2.41 -12.40
CA PHE A 105 -44.48 -2.57 -12.84
C PHE A 105 -44.78 -4.01 -13.27
N VAL A 106 -43.92 -4.59 -14.10
CA VAL A 106 -44.08 -5.96 -14.58
C VAL A 106 -43.85 -6.96 -13.46
N GLY A 107 -42.79 -6.78 -12.66
CA GLY A 107 -42.43 -7.67 -11.57
C GLY A 107 -43.50 -7.77 -10.49
N GLU A 108 -44.15 -6.66 -10.14
CA GLU A 108 -45.31 -6.65 -9.23
C GLU A 108 -46.43 -7.52 -9.78
N LYS A 109 -46.78 -7.38 -11.07
CA LYS A 109 -47.88 -8.15 -11.68
C LYS A 109 -47.57 -9.64 -11.79
N VAL A 110 -46.32 -10.00 -12.09
CA VAL A 110 -45.89 -11.41 -12.10
C VAL A 110 -45.98 -12.01 -10.71
N LEU A 111 -45.47 -11.32 -9.68
CA LEU A 111 -45.52 -11.81 -8.31
C LEU A 111 -46.97 -11.94 -7.81
N ASP A 112 -47.84 -10.97 -8.12
CA ASP A 112 -49.27 -11.02 -7.78
C ASP A 112 -49.95 -12.25 -8.39
N MET A 113 -49.53 -12.67 -9.60
CA MET A 113 -50.06 -13.83 -10.32
C MET A 113 -49.50 -15.17 -9.81
N THR A 114 -48.19 -15.26 -9.61
CA THR A 114 -47.50 -16.55 -9.37
C THR A 114 -47.30 -16.86 -7.89
N LYS A 115 -47.09 -15.82 -7.07
CA LYS A 115 -46.62 -15.95 -5.68
C LYS A 115 -45.35 -16.79 -5.53
N ASP A 116 -44.55 -16.89 -6.60
CA ASP A 116 -43.32 -17.67 -6.63
C ASP A 116 -42.20 -16.91 -5.90
N PRO A 117 -41.47 -17.53 -4.96
CA PRO A 117 -40.31 -16.92 -4.31
C PRO A 117 -39.26 -16.37 -5.29
N ASN A 118 -39.10 -16.99 -6.47
CA ASN A 118 -38.17 -16.49 -7.49
C ASN A 118 -38.63 -15.16 -8.07
N ASP A 119 -39.93 -14.96 -8.25
CA ASP A 119 -40.48 -13.70 -8.73
C ASP A 119 -40.40 -12.60 -7.66
N ALA A 120 -40.55 -12.97 -6.38
CA ALA A 120 -40.31 -12.06 -5.27
C ALA A 120 -38.84 -11.61 -5.20
N PHE A 121 -37.90 -12.54 -5.40
CA PHE A 121 -36.47 -12.23 -5.49
C PHE A 121 -36.18 -11.20 -6.59
N TRP A 122 -36.64 -11.45 -7.81
CA TRP A 122 -36.36 -10.54 -8.94
C TRP A 122 -37.05 -9.18 -8.80
N LEU A 123 -38.24 -9.12 -8.21
CA LEU A 123 -38.87 -7.85 -7.88
C LEU A 123 -38.09 -7.09 -6.80
N ALA A 124 -37.63 -7.78 -5.75
CA ALA A 124 -36.77 -7.18 -4.73
C ALA A 124 -35.44 -6.70 -5.34
N GLN A 125 -34.88 -7.41 -6.33
CA GLN A 125 -33.69 -6.97 -7.05
C GLN A 125 -33.89 -5.63 -7.76
N VAL A 126 -35.06 -5.40 -8.36
CA VAL A 126 -35.41 -4.09 -8.95
C VAL A 126 -35.44 -2.98 -7.88
N TYR A 127 -36.00 -3.27 -6.71
CA TYR A 127 -35.99 -2.31 -5.59
C TYR A 127 -34.56 -2.03 -5.09
N CYS A 128 -33.69 -3.04 -5.03
CA CYS A 128 -32.28 -2.82 -4.71
C CYS A 128 -31.56 -1.94 -5.73
N CYS A 129 -31.85 -2.10 -7.03
CA CYS A 129 -31.29 -1.24 -8.09
C CYS A 129 -31.80 0.20 -8.04
N THR A 130 -32.90 0.46 -7.34
CA THR A 130 -33.46 1.80 -7.11
C THR A 130 -33.14 2.36 -5.72
N GLU A 131 -32.24 1.69 -4.97
CA GLU A 131 -31.85 2.02 -3.60
C GLU A 131 -32.99 1.97 -2.55
N ASP A 132 -34.13 1.37 -2.91
CA ASP A 132 -35.30 1.17 -2.04
C ASP A 132 -35.12 -0.08 -1.13
N TYR A 133 -34.00 -0.15 -0.40
CA TYR A 133 -33.60 -1.34 0.38
C TYR A 133 -34.63 -1.74 1.45
N ALA A 134 -35.30 -0.77 2.08
CA ALA A 134 -36.35 -1.03 3.07
C ALA A 134 -37.57 -1.72 2.44
N ARG A 135 -37.94 -1.33 1.22
CA ARG A 135 -39.05 -1.93 0.47
C ARG A 135 -38.70 -3.35 0.03
N ALA A 136 -37.48 -3.56 -0.46
CA ALA A 136 -36.96 -4.88 -0.80
C ALA A 136 -36.94 -5.82 0.41
N LYS A 137 -36.37 -5.38 1.54
CA LYS A 137 -36.37 -6.15 2.79
C LYS A 137 -37.78 -6.47 3.28
N SER A 138 -38.70 -5.51 3.26
CA SER A 138 -40.09 -5.74 3.65
C SER A 138 -40.79 -6.76 2.76
N LEU A 139 -40.52 -6.75 1.44
CA LEU A 139 -41.06 -7.75 0.52
C LEU A 139 -40.56 -9.16 0.85
N LEU A 140 -39.26 -9.33 1.09
CA LEU A 140 -38.63 -10.64 1.29
C LEU A 140 -38.86 -11.23 2.69
N THR A 141 -39.17 -10.38 3.68
CA THR A 141 -39.50 -10.81 5.05
C THR A 141 -40.98 -11.18 5.21
N LYS A 142 -41.84 -10.77 4.28
CA LYS A 142 -43.23 -11.22 4.21
C LYS A 142 -43.29 -12.69 3.76
N GLU A 143 -44.33 -13.39 4.21
CA GLU A 143 -44.68 -14.76 3.76
C GLU A 143 -43.58 -15.83 3.93
N ASP A 144 -42.63 -15.62 4.85
CA ASP A 144 -41.56 -16.57 5.18
C ASP A 144 -40.64 -16.95 3.99
N LEU A 145 -40.51 -16.07 2.99
CA LEU A 145 -39.73 -16.30 1.78
C LEU A 145 -38.24 -16.53 2.05
N CYS A 146 -37.69 -15.90 3.10
CA CYS A 146 -36.30 -16.08 3.54
C CYS A 146 -35.99 -17.52 4.02
N ASN A 147 -37.00 -18.29 4.44
CA ASN A 147 -36.83 -19.69 4.79
C ASN A 147 -37.05 -20.65 3.61
N GLN A 148 -37.82 -20.21 2.61
CA GLN A 148 -38.12 -20.99 1.41
C GLN A 148 -37.05 -20.88 0.33
N SER A 149 -36.35 -19.75 0.24
CA SER A 149 -35.36 -19.50 -0.82
C SER A 149 -34.05 -18.92 -0.28
N SER A 150 -32.93 -19.59 -0.58
CA SER A 150 -31.58 -19.09 -0.27
C SER A 150 -31.28 -17.76 -0.96
N ALA A 151 -31.82 -17.52 -2.16
CA ALA A 151 -31.63 -16.26 -2.89
C ALA A 151 -32.38 -15.10 -2.20
N CYS A 152 -33.61 -15.36 -1.73
CA CYS A 152 -34.37 -14.37 -0.94
C CYS A 152 -33.67 -14.06 0.38
N ARG A 153 -33.14 -15.08 1.07
CA ARG A 153 -32.37 -14.90 2.31
C ARG A 153 -31.15 -14.03 2.11
N TYR A 154 -30.35 -14.34 1.08
CA TYR A 154 -29.18 -13.56 0.70
C TYR A 154 -29.56 -12.09 0.44
N LEU A 155 -30.57 -11.84 -0.40
CA LEU A 155 -30.94 -10.47 -0.77
C LEU A 155 -31.55 -9.69 0.41
N ALA A 156 -32.30 -10.33 1.30
CA ALA A 156 -32.81 -9.71 2.52
C ALA A 156 -31.69 -9.33 3.51
N ALA A 157 -30.68 -10.21 3.65
CA ALA A 157 -29.49 -9.90 4.42
C ALA A 157 -28.70 -8.76 3.79
N PHE A 158 -28.55 -8.75 2.46
CA PHE A 158 -27.88 -7.68 1.71
C PHE A 158 -28.57 -6.32 1.93
N CYS A 159 -29.90 -6.29 1.87
CA CYS A 159 -30.66 -5.08 2.19
C CYS A 159 -30.44 -4.63 3.64
N SER A 160 -30.32 -5.57 4.59
CA SER A 160 -30.07 -5.24 6.00
C SER A 160 -28.68 -4.61 6.19
N VAL A 161 -27.65 -5.13 5.50
CA VAL A 161 -26.31 -4.53 5.44
C VAL A 161 -26.36 -3.11 4.87
N LYS A 162 -27.08 -2.89 3.76
CA LYS A 162 -27.24 -1.55 3.16
C LYS A 162 -28.01 -0.56 4.04
N LEU A 163 -28.85 -1.06 4.95
CA LEU A 163 -29.57 -0.27 5.94
C LEU A 163 -28.79 -0.11 7.27
N TYR A 164 -27.55 -0.59 7.34
CA TYR A 164 -26.73 -0.61 8.57
C TYR A 164 -27.37 -1.39 9.74
N ASP A 165 -28.29 -2.32 9.42
CA ASP A 165 -28.92 -3.22 10.38
C ASP A 165 -28.10 -4.50 10.52
N TRP A 166 -26.99 -4.41 11.26
CA TRP A 166 -26.03 -5.50 11.45
C TRP A 166 -26.63 -6.70 12.17
N GLN A 167 -27.43 -6.46 13.21
CA GLN A 167 -28.06 -7.52 13.98
C GLN A 167 -29.11 -8.26 13.15
N GLY A 168 -29.97 -7.52 12.42
CA GLY A 168 -30.93 -8.14 11.52
C GLY A 168 -30.27 -8.92 10.37
N ALA A 169 -29.11 -8.47 9.89
CA ALA A 169 -28.32 -9.24 8.93
C ALA A 169 -27.79 -10.57 9.53
N LEU A 170 -27.27 -10.54 10.75
CA LEU A 170 -26.80 -11.76 11.45
C LEU A 170 -27.94 -12.73 11.79
N GLU A 171 -29.13 -12.23 12.11
CA GLU A 171 -30.31 -13.09 12.32
C GLU A 171 -30.67 -13.88 11.05
N LEU A 172 -30.52 -13.27 9.87
CA LEU A 172 -30.79 -13.92 8.59
C LEU A 172 -29.67 -14.86 8.14
N LEU A 173 -28.40 -14.50 8.40
CA LEU A 173 -27.22 -15.24 7.95
C LEU A 173 -26.74 -16.31 8.94
N GLY A 174 -27.06 -16.16 10.22
CA GLY A 174 -26.44 -16.87 11.33
C GLY A 174 -25.06 -16.30 11.70
N GLU A 175 -24.67 -16.43 12.97
CA GLU A 175 -23.34 -16.00 13.46
C GLU A 175 -22.17 -16.79 12.85
N THR A 176 -22.44 -18.03 12.40
CA THR A 176 -21.50 -18.95 11.74
C THR A 176 -22.21 -19.63 10.58
N ASN A 177 -21.46 -20.26 9.66
CA ASN A 177 -22.04 -20.86 8.46
C ASN A 177 -23.06 -21.94 8.80
N PRO A 178 -24.35 -21.72 8.47
CA PRO A 178 -25.40 -22.72 8.70
C PRO A 178 -25.20 -24.03 7.93
N PHE A 179 -24.41 -24.00 6.85
CA PHE A 179 -24.27 -25.09 5.89
C PHE A 179 -23.02 -25.96 6.13
N SER A 180 -22.10 -25.52 7.00
CA SER A 180 -20.80 -26.17 7.28
C SER A 180 -20.91 -27.63 7.78
N ARG A 181 -21.99 -28.00 8.48
CA ARG A 181 -22.20 -29.37 9.01
C ARG A 181 -22.73 -30.39 7.99
N ALA A 182 -23.12 -29.97 6.79
CA ALA A 182 -23.66 -30.87 5.76
C ALA A 182 -22.58 -31.59 4.94
N HIS A 183 -21.29 -31.30 5.14
CA HIS A 183 -20.17 -31.92 4.42
C HIS A 183 -19.66 -33.24 5.01
N GLY A 184 -20.31 -33.74 6.08
CA GLY A 184 -20.13 -35.10 6.56
C GLY A 184 -20.95 -36.09 5.73
N ASN A 185 -20.27 -36.83 4.86
CA ASN A 185 -20.73 -37.91 3.99
C ASN A 185 -21.23 -37.55 2.57
N SER A 186 -20.55 -38.22 1.64
CA SER A 186 -20.93 -38.63 0.29
C SER A 186 -20.75 -37.61 -0.83
N ASP A 187 -20.12 -38.11 -1.90
CA ASP A 187 -20.10 -37.66 -3.29
C ASP A 187 -21.50 -37.33 -3.87
N LYS A 188 -22.26 -36.47 -3.20
CA LYS A 188 -23.45 -35.84 -3.79
C LYS A 188 -22.93 -34.81 -4.77
N LEU A 189 -23.28 -35.01 -6.05
CA LEU A 189 -22.89 -34.17 -7.18
C LEU A 189 -22.71 -32.70 -6.74
N ARG A 190 -21.50 -32.18 -6.89
CA ARG A 190 -21.20 -30.75 -6.76
C ARG A 190 -22.02 -30.02 -7.83
N MET A 191 -23.25 -29.65 -7.49
CA MET A 191 -24.12 -28.88 -8.37
C MET A 191 -23.44 -27.53 -8.61
N GLN A 192 -23.19 -27.21 -9.88
CA GLN A 192 -22.58 -25.95 -10.30
C GLN A 192 -23.38 -25.46 -11.51
N ASP A 193 -23.88 -24.23 -11.44
CA ASP A 193 -24.58 -23.57 -12.54
C ASP A 193 -23.70 -22.52 -13.26
N GLY A 194 -22.42 -22.44 -12.88
CA GLY A 194 -21.42 -21.51 -13.41
C GLY A 194 -21.27 -20.21 -12.60
N GLY A 195 -22.23 -19.86 -11.74
CA GLY A 195 -22.16 -18.65 -10.92
C GLY A 195 -21.54 -18.86 -9.55
N ILE A 196 -21.48 -17.79 -8.74
CA ILE A 196 -21.00 -17.87 -7.35
C ILE A 196 -22.08 -18.53 -6.50
N LYS A 197 -21.71 -19.56 -5.74
CA LYS A 197 -22.64 -20.19 -4.79
C LYS A 197 -23.22 -19.15 -3.82
N LEU A 198 -24.53 -19.21 -3.60
CA LEU A 198 -25.20 -18.33 -2.62
C LEU A 198 -24.65 -18.55 -1.21
N GLU A 199 -24.20 -19.75 -0.88
CA GLU A 199 -23.48 -20.02 0.38
C GLU A 199 -22.23 -19.13 0.53
N ALA A 200 -21.35 -19.09 -0.47
CA ALA A 200 -20.15 -18.26 -0.44
C ALA A 200 -20.52 -16.77 -0.32
N SER A 201 -21.53 -16.33 -1.06
CA SER A 201 -22.02 -14.93 -1.02
C SER A 201 -22.57 -14.54 0.36
N MET A 202 -23.24 -15.46 1.06
CA MET A 202 -23.72 -15.25 2.43
C MET A 202 -22.56 -15.22 3.46
N CYS A 203 -21.54 -16.08 3.30
CA CYS A 203 -20.33 -16.02 4.14
C CYS A 203 -19.58 -14.70 3.95
N TYR A 204 -19.44 -14.23 2.71
CA TYR A 204 -18.87 -12.92 2.40
C TYR A 204 -19.66 -11.80 3.08
N LEU A 205 -20.99 -11.80 2.95
CA LEU A 205 -21.82 -10.77 3.53
C LEU A 205 -21.75 -10.77 5.07
N ARG A 206 -21.62 -11.95 5.69
CA ARG A 206 -21.36 -12.07 7.12
C ARG A 206 -19.99 -11.50 7.50
N GLY A 207 -18.97 -11.74 6.67
CA GLY A 207 -17.66 -11.10 6.80
C GLY A 207 -17.78 -9.57 6.82
N GLN A 208 -18.57 -8.99 5.91
CA GLN A 208 -18.82 -7.54 5.89
C GLN A 208 -19.49 -7.05 7.18
N VAL A 209 -20.46 -7.79 7.69
CA VAL A 209 -21.11 -7.43 8.97
C VAL A 209 -20.08 -7.42 10.10
N TYR A 210 -19.23 -8.44 10.21
CA TYR A 210 -18.20 -8.49 11.25
C TYR A 210 -17.12 -7.41 11.09
N THR A 211 -16.72 -7.06 9.86
CA THR A 211 -15.85 -5.91 9.59
C THR A 211 -16.45 -4.63 10.14
N ASN A 212 -17.75 -4.38 9.91
CA ASN A 212 -18.43 -3.19 10.42
C ASN A 212 -18.64 -3.22 11.95
N LEU A 213 -18.73 -4.41 12.55
CA LEU A 213 -18.75 -4.59 14.00
C LEU A 213 -17.35 -4.52 14.64
N SER A 214 -16.30 -4.25 13.84
CA SER A 214 -14.89 -4.22 14.27
C SER A 214 -14.37 -5.55 14.82
N ASP A 215 -14.99 -6.67 14.44
CA ASP A 215 -14.53 -8.02 14.76
C ASP A 215 -13.79 -8.61 13.56
N PHE A 216 -12.53 -8.22 13.41
CA PHE A 216 -11.71 -8.58 12.25
C PHE A 216 -11.33 -10.06 12.22
N ASP A 217 -11.22 -10.71 13.38
CA ASP A 217 -10.91 -12.14 13.46
C ASP A 217 -12.05 -12.99 12.90
N ARG A 218 -13.30 -12.70 13.31
CA ARG A 218 -14.47 -13.37 12.74
C ARG A 218 -14.69 -12.99 11.28
N ALA A 219 -14.44 -11.74 10.90
CA ALA A 219 -14.53 -11.30 9.51
C ALA A 219 -13.57 -12.09 8.60
N LYS A 220 -12.29 -12.19 9.01
CA LYS A 220 -11.24 -12.98 8.34
C LYS A 220 -11.69 -14.41 8.10
N GLU A 221 -12.16 -15.10 9.13
CA GLU A 221 -12.59 -16.50 8.98
C GLU A 221 -13.83 -16.63 8.08
N CYS A 222 -14.77 -15.68 8.14
CA CYS A 222 -15.95 -15.68 7.24
C CYS A 222 -15.57 -15.46 5.78
N TYR A 223 -14.63 -14.57 5.47
CA TYR A 223 -14.14 -14.36 4.11
C TYR A 223 -13.34 -15.56 3.61
N LYS A 224 -12.47 -16.15 4.45
CA LYS A 224 -11.78 -17.40 4.12
C LYS A 224 -12.77 -18.50 3.80
N GLU A 225 -13.80 -18.67 4.62
CA GLU A 225 -14.85 -19.66 4.40
C GLU A 225 -15.59 -19.42 3.08
N ALA A 226 -15.88 -18.16 2.71
CA ALA A 226 -16.49 -17.83 1.43
C ALA A 226 -15.65 -18.34 0.23
N LEU A 227 -14.32 -18.14 0.26
CA LEU A 227 -13.41 -18.65 -0.77
C LEU A 227 -13.27 -20.17 -0.78
N MET A 228 -13.25 -20.80 0.40
CA MET A 228 -13.19 -22.25 0.51
C MET A 228 -14.46 -22.93 -0.04
N VAL A 229 -15.63 -22.29 0.11
CA VAL A 229 -16.90 -22.76 -0.43
C VAL A 229 -16.96 -22.60 -1.95
N ASP A 230 -16.50 -21.45 -2.46
CA ASP A 230 -16.44 -21.14 -3.88
C ASP A 230 -15.28 -20.20 -4.21
N THR A 231 -14.31 -20.69 -4.97
CA THR A 231 -13.11 -19.92 -5.34
C THR A 231 -13.42 -18.76 -6.29
N LYS A 232 -14.63 -18.68 -6.84
CA LYS A 232 -15.06 -17.55 -7.68
C LYS A 232 -15.47 -16.31 -6.88
N CYS A 233 -15.55 -16.41 -5.54
CA CYS A 233 -15.93 -15.29 -4.66
C CYS A 233 -14.80 -14.25 -4.52
N PHE A 234 -14.45 -13.58 -5.63
CA PHE A 234 -13.36 -12.60 -5.68
C PHE A 234 -13.53 -11.46 -4.66
N GLU A 235 -14.76 -11.03 -4.40
CA GLU A 235 -15.05 -10.02 -3.38
C GLU A 235 -14.51 -10.39 -1.98
N ALA A 236 -14.59 -11.66 -1.59
CA ALA A 236 -14.02 -12.11 -0.32
C ALA A 236 -12.48 -12.12 -0.35
N PHE A 237 -11.89 -12.49 -1.49
CA PHE A 237 -10.45 -12.40 -1.70
C PHE A 237 -9.94 -10.96 -1.64
N ASP A 238 -10.61 -10.05 -2.33
CA ASP A 238 -10.29 -8.62 -2.31
C ASP A 238 -10.40 -8.05 -0.88
N GLN A 239 -11.44 -8.39 -0.12
CA GLN A 239 -11.55 -7.94 1.27
C GLN A 239 -10.46 -8.51 2.18
N LEU A 240 -9.95 -9.72 1.93
CA LEU A 240 -8.84 -10.30 2.70
C LEU A 240 -7.52 -9.59 2.41
N VAL A 241 -7.23 -9.35 1.13
CA VAL A 241 -5.97 -8.75 0.66
C VAL A 241 -5.97 -7.24 0.88
N SER A 242 -6.99 -6.52 0.41
CA SER A 242 -7.08 -5.06 0.48
C SER A 242 -7.22 -4.55 1.91
N ASN A 243 -7.84 -5.33 2.82
CA ASN A 243 -7.88 -5.00 4.25
C ASN A 243 -6.77 -5.64 5.09
N HIS A 244 -5.78 -6.29 4.45
CA HIS A 244 -4.61 -6.85 5.12
C HIS A 244 -4.96 -7.73 6.34
N LEU A 245 -6.01 -8.54 6.19
CA LEU A 245 -6.51 -9.45 7.25
C LEU A 245 -5.63 -10.71 7.38
N LEU A 246 -4.79 -10.96 6.38
CA LEU A 246 -3.87 -12.08 6.32
C LEU A 246 -2.44 -11.59 6.34
N THR A 247 -1.56 -12.37 6.96
CA THR A 247 -0.13 -12.22 6.76
C THR A 247 0.25 -12.71 5.35
N ALA A 248 1.37 -12.24 4.80
CA ALA A 248 1.82 -12.68 3.48
C ALA A 248 1.92 -14.21 3.36
N SER A 249 2.36 -14.94 4.40
CA SER A 249 2.38 -16.40 4.36
C SER A 249 0.99 -17.03 4.35
N GLU A 250 0.04 -16.46 5.11
CA GLU A 250 -1.34 -16.96 5.14
C GLU A 250 -2.05 -16.74 3.80
N GLU A 251 -1.78 -15.62 3.12
CA GLU A 251 -2.31 -15.35 1.78
C GLU A 251 -1.89 -16.44 0.78
N TRP A 252 -0.59 -16.73 0.73
CA TRP A 252 -0.03 -17.73 -0.18
C TRP A 252 -0.51 -19.15 0.16
N GLU A 253 -0.58 -19.50 1.45
CA GLU A 253 -1.11 -20.79 1.90
C GLU A 253 -2.59 -20.95 1.53
N LEU A 254 -3.40 -19.90 1.71
CA LEU A 254 -4.81 -19.92 1.34
C LEU A 254 -4.97 -20.21 -0.15
N ILE A 255 -4.33 -19.42 -1.01
CA ILE A 255 -4.41 -19.57 -2.47
C ILE A 255 -3.86 -20.92 -2.95
N ALA A 256 -2.85 -21.47 -2.29
CA ALA A 256 -2.34 -22.80 -2.62
C ALA A 256 -3.37 -23.92 -2.33
N ASN A 257 -4.19 -23.76 -1.30
CA ASN A 257 -5.08 -24.81 -0.76
C ASN A 257 -6.56 -24.70 -1.19
N LEU A 258 -6.92 -23.68 -1.98
CA LEU A 258 -8.28 -23.50 -2.49
C LEU A 258 -8.73 -24.63 -3.45
N ASP A 259 -10.02 -24.98 -3.43
CA ASP A 259 -10.62 -25.95 -4.37
C ASP A 259 -11.06 -25.29 -5.68
N TYR A 260 -10.11 -25.11 -6.60
CA TYR A 260 -10.32 -24.50 -7.91
C TYR A 260 -11.26 -25.26 -8.84
N SER A 261 -11.66 -26.49 -8.49
CA SER A 261 -12.69 -27.21 -9.26
C SER A 261 -14.09 -26.57 -9.14
N THR A 262 -14.26 -25.62 -8.21
CA THR A 262 -15.46 -24.77 -8.13
C THR A 262 -15.52 -23.70 -9.23
N TYR A 263 -14.37 -23.36 -9.84
CA TYR A 263 -14.29 -22.59 -11.08
C TYR A 263 -14.31 -23.50 -12.30
N SER A 264 -13.28 -24.35 -12.44
CA SER A 264 -13.13 -25.30 -13.54
C SER A 264 -12.06 -26.32 -13.18
N LYS A 265 -12.33 -27.60 -13.42
CA LYS A 265 -11.34 -28.67 -13.22
C LYS A 265 -10.19 -28.60 -14.23
N GLU A 266 -10.48 -28.17 -15.46
CA GLU A 266 -9.51 -28.15 -16.56
C GLU A 266 -8.68 -26.88 -16.56
N ASP A 267 -9.23 -25.78 -16.03
CA ASP A 267 -8.65 -24.44 -16.10
C ASP A 267 -8.29 -23.86 -14.71
N ALA A 268 -8.09 -24.74 -13.72
CA ALA A 268 -7.78 -24.36 -12.33
C ALA A 268 -6.55 -23.43 -12.22
N ASN A 269 -5.53 -23.68 -13.04
CA ASN A 269 -4.29 -22.90 -13.03
C ASN A 269 -4.52 -21.44 -13.44
N PHE A 270 -5.47 -21.17 -14.33
CA PHE A 270 -5.79 -19.81 -14.76
C PHE A 270 -6.26 -18.93 -13.62
N LEU A 271 -7.30 -19.35 -12.89
CA LEU A 271 -7.80 -18.60 -11.75
C LEU A 271 -6.76 -18.48 -10.64
N LYS A 272 -6.01 -19.57 -10.37
CA LYS A 272 -4.92 -19.55 -9.39
C LYS A 272 -3.86 -18.51 -9.73
N SER A 273 -3.40 -18.47 -10.99
CA SER A 273 -2.42 -17.49 -11.44
C SER A 273 -2.93 -16.06 -11.34
N LEU A 274 -4.22 -15.81 -11.64
CA LEU A 274 -4.83 -14.48 -11.46
C LEU A 274 -4.82 -14.02 -10.00
N TYR A 275 -5.10 -14.92 -9.05
CA TYR A 275 -5.05 -14.59 -7.63
C TYR A 275 -3.62 -14.33 -7.15
N MET A 276 -2.65 -15.10 -7.65
CA MET A 276 -1.23 -14.90 -7.34
C MET A 276 -0.71 -13.51 -7.74
N LEU A 277 -1.21 -12.90 -8.82
CA LEU A 277 -0.82 -11.53 -9.23
C LEU A 277 -1.14 -10.47 -8.16
N ARG A 278 -2.14 -10.71 -7.31
CA ARG A 278 -2.60 -9.75 -6.30
C ARG A 278 -1.91 -9.95 -4.93
N LEU A 279 -1.21 -11.07 -4.72
CA LEU A 279 -0.54 -11.38 -3.45
C LEU A 279 0.74 -10.59 -3.25
N ASN A 280 1.31 -10.64 -2.05
CA ASN A 280 2.66 -10.10 -1.80
C ASN A 280 3.72 -10.78 -2.70
N LYS A 281 4.62 -9.98 -3.28
CA LYS A 281 5.57 -10.38 -4.33
C LYS A 281 6.92 -10.89 -3.81
N THR A 282 7.34 -10.53 -2.60
CA THR A 282 8.74 -10.71 -2.16
C THR A 282 9.07 -12.13 -1.73
N SER A 283 8.09 -12.87 -1.19
CA SER A 283 8.29 -14.20 -0.61
C SER A 283 8.30 -15.35 -1.64
N HIS A 284 7.54 -15.21 -2.73
CA HIS A 284 7.28 -16.29 -3.72
C HIS A 284 7.59 -15.86 -5.15
N GLU A 285 8.77 -15.29 -5.37
CA GLU A 285 9.18 -14.72 -6.67
C GLU A 285 9.15 -15.75 -7.81
N THR A 286 9.51 -17.01 -7.56
CA THR A 286 9.51 -18.08 -8.58
C THR A 286 8.10 -18.45 -9.02
N ASP A 287 7.19 -18.60 -8.06
CA ASP A 287 5.80 -18.96 -8.32
C ASP A 287 5.08 -17.82 -9.06
N LEU A 288 5.34 -16.58 -8.62
CA LEU A 288 4.81 -15.39 -9.27
C LEU A 288 5.30 -15.26 -10.72
N ARG A 289 6.60 -15.44 -10.99
CA ARG A 289 7.14 -15.41 -12.36
C ARG A 289 6.50 -16.48 -13.24
N ALA A 290 6.32 -17.69 -12.73
CA ALA A 290 5.66 -18.76 -13.47
C ALA A 290 4.19 -18.41 -13.80
N ALA A 291 3.47 -17.80 -12.86
CA ALA A 291 2.11 -17.31 -13.11
C ALA A 291 2.08 -16.17 -14.14
N GLU A 292 3.00 -15.20 -14.05
CA GLU A 292 3.12 -14.11 -15.02
C GLU A 292 3.44 -14.62 -16.43
N ASP A 293 4.36 -15.58 -16.57
CA ASP A 293 4.72 -16.18 -17.85
C ASP A 293 3.55 -16.96 -18.45
N TYR A 294 2.85 -17.76 -17.62
CA TYR A 294 1.66 -18.48 -18.05
C TYR A 294 0.56 -17.53 -18.53
N LEU A 295 0.22 -16.49 -17.76
CA LEU A 295 -0.80 -15.51 -18.15
C LEU A 295 -0.38 -14.69 -19.36
N THR A 296 0.91 -14.39 -19.53
CA THR A 296 1.44 -13.71 -20.73
C THR A 296 1.32 -14.59 -21.98
N SER A 297 1.36 -15.93 -21.83
CA SER A 297 1.20 -16.86 -22.96
C SER A 297 -0.23 -16.94 -23.49
N ILE A 298 -1.22 -16.47 -22.72
CA ILE A 298 -2.63 -16.49 -23.09
C ILE A 298 -2.92 -15.27 -23.99
N PRO A 299 -3.37 -15.48 -25.24
CA PRO A 299 -3.64 -14.39 -26.17
C PRO A 299 -4.67 -13.39 -25.62
N GLY A 300 -4.33 -12.10 -25.62
CA GLY A 300 -5.20 -11.00 -25.19
C GLY A 300 -4.94 -10.54 -23.76
N LEU A 301 -4.19 -11.28 -22.95
CA LEU A 301 -3.84 -10.90 -21.57
C LEU A 301 -2.52 -10.17 -21.44
N GLU A 302 -1.69 -10.12 -22.48
CA GLU A 302 -0.37 -9.48 -22.44
C GLU A 302 -0.40 -7.98 -22.09
N ASN A 303 -1.52 -7.31 -22.38
CA ASN A 303 -1.77 -5.90 -22.07
C ASN A 303 -2.79 -5.70 -20.94
N ASN A 304 -3.18 -6.76 -20.22
CA ASN A 304 -4.10 -6.63 -19.10
C ASN A 304 -3.47 -5.80 -17.97
N ALA A 305 -4.24 -4.85 -17.42
CA ALA A 305 -3.74 -3.91 -16.43
C ALA A 305 -3.24 -4.59 -15.14
N ASP A 306 -3.89 -5.66 -14.69
CA ASP A 306 -3.50 -6.36 -13.45
C ASP A 306 -2.19 -7.12 -13.62
N LEU A 307 -1.99 -7.76 -14.79
CA LEU A 307 -0.74 -8.43 -15.12
C LEU A 307 0.42 -7.42 -15.24
N LEU A 308 0.17 -6.29 -15.92
CA LEU A 308 1.15 -5.22 -16.03
C LEU A 308 1.45 -4.59 -14.66
N LEU A 309 0.45 -4.42 -13.80
CA LEU A 309 0.61 -3.89 -12.46
C LEU A 309 1.45 -4.82 -11.58
N SER A 310 1.21 -6.14 -11.62
CA SER A 310 2.07 -7.12 -10.91
C SER A 310 3.54 -7.03 -11.34
N LYS A 311 3.78 -6.88 -12.65
CA LYS A 311 5.14 -6.68 -13.18
C LYS A 311 5.75 -5.37 -12.69
N ALA A 312 4.98 -4.28 -12.66
CA ALA A 312 5.41 -2.99 -12.14
C ALA A 312 5.73 -3.06 -10.63
N GLU A 313 4.91 -3.78 -9.84
CA GLU A 313 5.15 -4.03 -8.41
C GLU A 313 6.42 -4.84 -8.16
N SER A 314 6.71 -5.82 -9.01
CA SER A 314 7.97 -6.57 -8.94
C SER A 314 9.19 -5.69 -9.29
N LEU A 315 9.02 -4.73 -10.20
CA LEU A 315 10.09 -3.82 -10.63
C LEU A 315 10.35 -2.68 -9.63
N ILE A 316 9.33 -2.16 -8.94
CA ILE A 316 9.51 -1.10 -7.93
C ILE A 316 10.31 -1.61 -6.73
N VAL A 317 10.10 -2.86 -6.30
CA VAL A 317 10.91 -3.50 -5.24
C VAL A 317 12.39 -3.58 -5.64
N ARG A 318 12.68 -3.73 -6.93
CA ARG A 318 14.05 -3.72 -7.49
C ARG A 318 14.56 -2.31 -7.81
N SER A 319 13.84 -1.26 -7.40
CA SER A 319 14.19 0.15 -7.65
C SER A 319 14.41 0.47 -9.14
N ARG A 320 13.62 -0.15 -10.03
CA ARG A 320 13.65 0.11 -11.48
C ARG A 320 12.56 1.09 -11.90
N PHE A 321 12.64 2.33 -11.41
CA PHE A 321 11.57 3.33 -11.52
C PHE A 321 11.24 3.74 -12.96
N VAL A 322 12.22 3.77 -13.87
CA VAL A 322 11.97 4.12 -15.28
C VAL A 322 11.12 3.05 -15.96
N ASP A 323 11.43 1.77 -15.75
CA ASP A 323 10.65 0.66 -16.29
C ASP A 323 9.23 0.64 -15.71
N VAL A 324 9.11 0.92 -14.41
CA VAL A 324 7.81 1.07 -13.73
C VAL A 324 6.99 2.19 -14.36
N LEU A 325 7.59 3.37 -14.60
CA LEU A 325 6.91 4.49 -15.24
C LEU A 325 6.45 4.15 -16.67
N ASN A 326 7.26 3.42 -17.44
CA ASN A 326 6.86 2.98 -18.78
C ASN A 326 5.64 2.06 -18.75
N ILE A 327 5.63 1.08 -17.84
CA ILE A 327 4.51 0.14 -17.71
C ILE A 327 3.25 0.86 -17.19
N THR A 328 3.40 1.63 -16.11
CA THR A 328 2.27 2.33 -15.49
C THR A 328 1.68 3.42 -16.38
N SER A 329 2.50 4.12 -17.17
CA SER A 329 2.00 5.06 -18.18
C SER A 329 1.22 4.34 -19.28
N LYS A 330 1.70 3.18 -19.75
CA LYS A 330 0.97 2.35 -20.71
C LYS A 330 -0.38 1.86 -20.17
N ILE A 331 -0.46 1.52 -18.88
CA ILE A 331 -1.73 1.19 -18.22
C ILE A 331 -2.67 2.41 -18.26
N LEU A 332 -2.18 3.58 -17.87
CA LEU A 332 -2.99 4.82 -17.84
C LEU A 332 -3.43 5.30 -19.23
N GLU A 333 -2.63 5.05 -20.27
CA GLU A 333 -3.01 5.32 -21.66
C GLU A 333 -4.13 4.40 -22.15
N GLY A 334 -4.10 3.13 -21.75
CA GLY A 334 -5.14 2.14 -22.10
C GLY A 334 -6.41 2.23 -21.25
N ASP A 335 -6.26 2.54 -19.96
CA ASP A 335 -7.33 2.71 -18.99
C ASP A 335 -7.06 3.93 -18.08
N PRO A 336 -7.50 5.14 -18.48
CA PRO A 336 -7.31 6.37 -17.71
C PRO A 336 -8.08 6.44 -16.38
N TYR A 337 -8.91 5.44 -16.08
CA TYR A 337 -9.72 5.37 -14.86
C TYR A 337 -9.23 4.26 -13.92
N ASN A 338 -8.12 3.59 -14.24
CA ASN A 338 -7.51 2.61 -13.34
C ASN A 338 -6.92 3.31 -12.12
N MET A 339 -7.59 3.20 -10.98
CA MET A 339 -7.12 3.85 -9.74
C MET A 339 -6.00 3.10 -9.03
N ALA A 340 -5.88 1.79 -9.28
CA ALA A 340 -4.93 0.91 -8.58
C ALA A 340 -3.48 1.17 -8.99
N VAL A 341 -3.24 1.72 -10.19
CA VAL A 341 -1.90 2.01 -10.71
C VAL A 341 -1.25 3.25 -10.05
N TYR A 342 -2.05 4.20 -9.57
CA TYR A 342 -1.55 5.50 -9.12
C TYR A 342 -0.57 5.44 -7.95
N PRO A 343 -0.75 4.65 -6.87
CA PRO A 343 0.22 4.63 -5.76
C PRO A 343 1.66 4.39 -6.23
N ILE A 344 1.84 3.43 -7.14
CA ILE A 344 3.15 3.04 -7.68
C ILE A 344 3.64 4.07 -8.71
N HIS A 345 2.74 4.55 -9.56
CA HIS A 345 3.07 5.58 -10.54
C HIS A 345 3.52 6.88 -9.85
N LEU A 346 2.80 7.34 -8.84
CA LEU A 346 3.09 8.55 -8.06
C LEU A 346 4.39 8.40 -7.26
N ALA A 347 4.61 7.26 -6.60
CA ALA A 347 5.86 6.98 -5.90
C ALA A 347 7.05 7.02 -6.87
N SER A 348 6.92 6.40 -8.05
CA SER A 348 7.98 6.41 -9.06
C SER A 348 8.24 7.81 -9.64
N LEU A 349 7.20 8.62 -9.84
CA LEU A 349 7.36 10.02 -10.25
C LEU A 349 8.06 10.87 -9.18
N HIS A 350 7.77 10.62 -7.90
CA HIS A 350 8.44 11.27 -6.78
C HIS A 350 9.92 10.96 -6.75
N GLU A 351 10.29 9.68 -6.84
CA GLU A 351 11.69 9.24 -6.87
C GLU A 351 12.48 9.81 -8.06
N MET A 352 11.81 9.96 -9.21
CA MET A 352 12.39 10.56 -10.41
C MET A 352 12.40 12.10 -10.39
N GLY A 353 11.82 12.74 -9.36
CA GLY A 353 11.77 14.20 -9.22
C GLY A 353 10.85 14.91 -10.23
N GLU A 354 9.86 14.21 -10.78
CA GLU A 354 8.99 14.67 -11.87
C GLU A 354 7.82 15.55 -11.37
N LYS A 355 8.16 16.71 -10.80
CA LYS A 355 7.21 17.63 -10.13
C LYS A 355 6.08 18.10 -11.04
N ASN A 356 6.35 18.33 -12.33
CA ASN A 356 5.36 18.80 -13.29
C ASN A 356 4.29 17.75 -13.59
N LYS A 357 4.69 16.48 -13.77
CA LYS A 357 3.76 15.36 -13.98
C LYS A 357 2.89 15.13 -12.75
N LEU A 358 3.52 15.15 -11.56
CA LEU A 358 2.80 15.06 -10.29
C LEU A 358 1.75 16.17 -10.14
N PHE A 359 2.09 17.41 -10.50
CA PHE A 359 1.16 18.54 -10.45
C PHE A 359 -0.07 18.31 -11.34
N LEU A 360 0.14 17.92 -12.60
CA LEU A 360 -0.94 17.70 -13.57
C LEU A 360 -1.87 16.58 -13.13
N ILE A 361 -1.31 15.42 -12.75
CA ILE A 361 -2.07 14.27 -12.27
C ILE A 361 -2.87 14.62 -11.01
N SER A 362 -2.26 15.35 -10.07
CA SER A 362 -2.94 15.72 -8.83
C SER A 362 -4.14 16.63 -9.07
N HIS A 363 -4.05 17.61 -9.97
CA HIS A 363 -5.17 18.51 -10.29
C HIS A 363 -6.29 17.76 -11.00
N ASP A 364 -5.96 16.95 -11.99
CA ASP A 364 -6.92 16.16 -12.74
C ASP A 364 -7.67 15.15 -11.85
N LEU A 365 -6.97 14.48 -10.93
CA LEU A 365 -7.61 13.59 -9.95
C LEU A 365 -8.54 14.32 -8.99
N VAL A 366 -8.19 15.55 -8.57
CA VAL A 366 -9.06 16.36 -7.69
C VAL A 366 -10.34 16.77 -8.42
N ASP A 367 -10.22 17.13 -9.71
CA ASP A 367 -11.36 17.54 -10.52
C ASP A 367 -12.30 16.37 -10.84
N ARG A 368 -11.75 15.17 -11.12
CA ARG A 368 -12.53 14.00 -11.52
C ARG A 368 -12.99 13.11 -10.36
N HIS A 369 -12.18 12.96 -9.32
CA HIS A 369 -12.35 11.96 -8.25
C HIS A 369 -12.04 12.52 -6.84
N PRO A 370 -12.71 13.59 -6.38
CA PRO A 370 -12.44 14.21 -5.07
C PRO A 370 -12.76 13.28 -3.88
N GLU A 371 -13.59 12.26 -4.08
CA GLU A 371 -14.04 11.31 -3.07
C GLU A 371 -13.03 10.18 -2.79
N LYS A 372 -12.02 9.98 -3.66
CA LYS A 372 -11.06 8.88 -3.53
C LYS A 372 -9.85 9.28 -2.67
N ALA A 373 -9.36 8.35 -1.85
CA ALA A 373 -8.17 8.58 -1.03
C ALA A 373 -6.91 8.83 -1.87
N VAL A 374 -6.76 8.09 -2.99
CA VAL A 374 -5.60 8.20 -3.91
C VAL A 374 -5.41 9.60 -4.51
N THR A 375 -6.50 10.34 -4.69
CA THR A 375 -6.48 11.73 -5.15
C THR A 375 -5.70 12.63 -4.18
N TRP A 376 -5.99 12.51 -2.89
CA TRP A 376 -5.33 13.31 -1.86
C TRP A 376 -3.91 12.82 -1.55
N LEU A 377 -3.61 11.54 -1.81
CA LEU A 377 -2.25 11.03 -1.84
C LEU A 377 -1.42 11.72 -2.93
N ALA A 378 -1.95 11.84 -4.15
CA ALA A 378 -1.26 12.51 -5.25
C ALA A 378 -0.90 13.96 -4.90
N VAL A 379 -1.86 14.72 -4.36
CA VAL A 379 -1.64 16.09 -3.89
C VAL A 379 -0.58 16.14 -2.79
N GLY A 380 -0.62 15.21 -1.83
CA GLY A 380 0.39 15.10 -0.77
C GLY A 380 1.80 14.84 -1.32
N ILE A 381 1.95 13.89 -2.25
CA ILE A 381 3.22 13.55 -2.90
C ILE A 381 3.77 14.74 -3.71
N TYR A 382 2.90 15.47 -4.41
CA TYR A 382 3.29 16.70 -5.10
C TYR A 382 3.88 17.72 -4.12
N TYR A 383 3.18 18.03 -3.03
CA TYR A 383 3.67 19.01 -2.04
C TYR A 383 4.96 18.53 -1.35
N LEU A 384 5.09 17.23 -1.09
CA LEU A 384 6.32 16.64 -0.56
C LEU A 384 7.49 16.84 -1.54
N SER A 385 7.27 16.63 -2.84
CA SER A 385 8.28 16.81 -3.90
C SER A 385 8.70 18.29 -4.10
N VAL A 386 7.83 19.23 -3.71
CA VAL A 386 8.11 20.68 -3.72
C VAL A 386 8.61 21.16 -2.35
N ASN A 387 8.90 20.25 -1.43
CA ASN A 387 9.40 20.52 -0.09
C ASN A 387 8.48 21.40 0.78
N LYS A 388 7.16 21.30 0.57
CA LYS A 388 6.11 21.93 1.40
C LYS A 388 5.52 20.91 2.36
N VAL A 389 6.30 20.52 3.37
CA VAL A 389 6.01 19.37 4.24
C VAL A 389 4.68 19.52 5.01
N GLN A 390 4.39 20.71 5.55
CA GLN A 390 3.15 20.97 6.28
C GLN A 390 1.88 20.80 5.42
N GLU A 391 1.90 21.26 4.18
CA GLU A 391 0.79 21.07 3.25
C GLU A 391 0.67 19.60 2.84
N ALA A 392 1.80 18.93 2.58
CA ALA A 392 1.83 17.50 2.30
C ALA A 392 1.17 16.68 3.42
N ARG A 393 1.54 16.97 4.68
CA ARG A 393 0.98 16.35 5.88
C ARG A 393 -0.54 16.46 5.94
N ARG A 394 -1.08 17.67 5.67
CA ARG A 394 -2.52 17.92 5.66
C ARG A 394 -3.25 17.03 4.64
N TYR A 395 -2.69 16.85 3.45
CA TYR A 395 -3.32 16.04 2.41
C TYR A 395 -3.14 14.54 2.62
N PHE A 396 -2.01 14.09 3.18
CA PHE A 396 -1.87 12.70 3.62
C PHE A 396 -2.85 12.36 4.74
N SER A 397 -3.05 13.24 5.71
CA SER A 397 -4.07 13.09 6.76
C SER A 397 -5.49 13.02 6.18
N LYS A 398 -5.79 13.85 5.17
CA LYS A 398 -7.09 13.78 4.47
C LYS A 398 -7.26 12.44 3.75
N SER A 399 -6.22 11.97 3.06
CA SER A 399 -6.22 10.68 2.36
C SER A 399 -6.48 9.51 3.33
N SER A 400 -5.75 9.45 4.45
CA SER A 400 -5.94 8.40 5.47
C SER A 400 -7.24 8.52 6.27
N THR A 401 -7.87 9.70 6.30
CA THR A 401 -9.21 9.87 6.89
C THR A 401 -10.32 9.36 5.97
N ILE A 402 -10.16 9.52 4.65
CA ILE A 402 -11.11 9.02 3.65
C ILE A 402 -11.07 7.50 3.61
N ASP A 403 -9.87 6.93 3.63
CA ASP A 403 -9.67 5.48 3.70
C ASP A 403 -8.58 5.16 4.74
N PRO A 404 -8.98 4.76 5.97
CA PRO A 404 -8.04 4.37 7.02
C PRO A 404 -7.16 3.18 6.67
N GLN A 405 -7.59 2.34 5.72
CA GLN A 405 -6.88 1.15 5.29
C GLN A 405 -5.87 1.44 4.17
N PHE A 406 -5.87 2.67 3.64
CA PHE A 406 -5.01 3.05 2.52
C PHE A 406 -3.56 3.25 2.96
N GLY A 407 -2.79 2.16 2.97
CA GLY A 407 -1.39 2.11 3.39
C GLY A 407 -0.48 3.22 2.84
N PRO A 408 -0.51 3.55 1.52
CA PRO A 408 0.40 4.56 0.96
C PRO A 408 0.26 5.94 1.61
N ALA A 409 -0.95 6.31 2.03
CA ALA A 409 -1.18 7.58 2.72
C ALA A 409 -0.51 7.64 4.09
N TRP A 410 -0.51 6.53 4.84
CA TRP A 410 0.16 6.44 6.13
C TRP A 410 1.68 6.55 6.02
N ILE A 411 2.27 5.99 4.96
CA ILE A 411 3.70 6.15 4.67
C ILE A 411 4.02 7.62 4.37
N GLY A 412 3.27 8.27 3.48
CA GLY A 412 3.44 9.70 3.20
C GLY A 412 3.25 10.57 4.44
N PHE A 413 2.26 10.24 5.27
CA PHE A 413 2.00 10.93 6.54
C PHE A 413 3.18 10.79 7.50
N ALA A 414 3.73 9.59 7.65
CA ALA A 414 4.91 9.32 8.47
C ALA A 414 6.17 10.03 7.97
N HIS A 415 6.43 10.02 6.64
CA HIS A 415 7.53 10.79 6.03
C HIS A 415 7.42 12.28 6.37
N SER A 416 6.19 12.84 6.37
CA SER A 416 6.00 14.25 6.70
C SER A 416 6.35 14.59 8.16
N PHE A 417 6.20 13.66 9.10
CA PHE A 417 6.65 13.85 10.48
C PHE A 417 8.15 13.65 10.62
N ALA A 418 8.70 12.63 9.96
CA ALA A 418 10.14 12.36 9.96
C ALA A 418 10.96 13.55 9.44
N LEU A 419 10.51 14.20 8.35
CA LEU A 419 11.17 15.37 7.78
C LEU A 419 11.15 16.61 8.69
N GLU A 420 10.20 16.71 9.62
CA GLU A 420 10.12 17.81 10.58
C GLU A 420 10.78 17.48 11.92
N GLY A 421 11.34 16.28 12.07
CA GLY A 421 11.94 15.81 13.32
C GLY A 421 10.93 15.37 14.39
N GLU A 422 9.65 15.22 14.04
CA GLU A 422 8.60 14.75 14.95
C GLU A 422 8.61 13.21 15.04
N HIS A 423 9.70 12.65 15.59
CA HIS A 423 9.98 11.20 15.56
C HIS A 423 8.90 10.32 16.20
N ASP A 424 8.33 10.72 17.34
CA ASP A 424 7.28 9.92 18.03
C ASP A 424 6.03 9.76 17.16
N GLN A 425 5.62 10.83 16.47
CA GLN A 425 4.46 10.81 15.58
C GLN A 425 4.76 10.02 14.30
N ALA A 426 5.98 10.14 13.77
CA ALA A 426 6.45 9.33 12.65
C ALA A 426 6.40 7.83 12.98
N ILE A 427 6.87 7.41 14.17
CA ILE A 427 6.82 6.01 14.63
C ILE A 427 5.37 5.54 14.74
N SER A 428 4.46 6.34 15.30
CA SER A 428 3.04 5.98 15.37
C SER A 428 2.41 5.75 14.00
N ALA A 429 2.73 6.61 13.03
CA ALA A 429 2.24 6.47 11.66
C ALA A 429 2.88 5.25 10.94
N TYR A 430 4.20 5.03 11.06
CA TYR A 430 4.87 3.87 10.47
C TYR A 430 4.43 2.53 11.08
N THR A 431 4.17 2.47 12.39
CA THR A 431 3.64 1.23 13.01
C THR A 431 2.22 0.91 12.52
N THR A 432 1.44 1.92 12.16
CA THR A 432 0.14 1.73 11.50
C THR A 432 0.36 1.26 10.06
N ALA A 433 1.27 1.90 9.31
CA ALA A 433 1.63 1.47 7.97
C ALA A 433 2.20 0.03 7.93
N ALA A 434 2.96 -0.41 8.94
CA ALA A 434 3.49 -1.77 9.05
C ALA A 434 2.38 -2.82 9.27
N ARG A 435 1.27 -2.44 9.92
CA ARG A 435 0.09 -3.29 10.06
C ARG A 435 -0.69 -3.42 8.76
N LEU A 436 -0.67 -2.38 7.93
CA LEU A 436 -1.30 -2.38 6.61
C LEU A 436 -0.39 -3.13 5.61
N PHE A 437 0.87 -2.78 5.47
CA PHE A 437 1.79 -3.45 4.55
C PHE A 437 2.52 -4.66 5.14
N GLN A 438 1.78 -5.64 5.64
CA GLN A 438 2.36 -6.87 6.18
C GLN A 438 3.15 -7.62 5.10
N GLY A 439 4.33 -8.12 5.48
CA GLY A 439 5.24 -8.82 4.56
C GLY A 439 6.06 -7.92 3.63
N THR A 440 5.92 -6.60 3.72
CA THR A 440 6.84 -5.65 3.06
C THR A 440 7.93 -5.20 4.03
N HIS A 441 9.13 -4.93 3.52
CA HIS A 441 10.28 -4.57 4.35
C HIS A 441 10.32 -3.07 4.70
N LEU A 442 9.78 -2.20 3.83
CA LEU A 442 9.88 -0.73 3.95
C LEU A 442 9.38 -0.14 5.29
N PRO A 443 8.22 -0.52 5.84
CA PRO A 443 7.78 0.05 7.12
C PRO A 443 8.76 -0.24 8.26
N TYR A 444 9.36 -1.43 8.29
CA TYR A 444 10.37 -1.80 9.28
C TYR A 444 11.68 -1.03 9.07
N LEU A 445 12.08 -0.83 7.82
CA LEU A 445 13.20 0.03 7.46
C LEU A 445 13.01 1.44 8.04
N PHE A 446 11.85 2.05 7.79
CA PHE A 446 11.57 3.40 8.27
C PHE A 446 11.47 3.50 9.80
N LEU A 447 10.89 2.49 10.46
CA LEU A 447 10.93 2.40 11.93
C LEU A 447 12.36 2.33 12.46
N GLY A 448 13.21 1.51 11.84
CA GLY A 448 14.63 1.43 12.15
C GLY A 448 15.31 2.79 12.06
N MET A 449 15.10 3.52 10.95
CA MET A 449 15.62 4.88 10.76
C MET A 449 15.15 5.85 11.85
N GLN A 450 13.86 5.84 12.21
CA GLN A 450 13.35 6.72 13.28
C GLN A 450 13.93 6.38 14.65
N HIS A 451 14.08 5.09 14.97
CA HIS A 451 14.72 4.68 16.21
C HIS A 451 16.21 5.04 16.26
N MET A 452 16.91 5.07 15.12
CA MET A 452 18.27 5.60 15.07
C MET A 452 18.31 7.10 15.40
N GLN A 453 17.38 7.90 14.87
CA GLN A 453 17.31 9.33 15.18
C GLN A 453 17.08 9.62 16.67
N LEU A 454 16.32 8.74 17.34
CA LEU A 454 16.13 8.80 18.79
C LEU A 454 17.32 8.26 19.62
N GLY A 455 18.39 7.77 18.97
CA GLY A 455 19.55 7.16 19.64
C GLY A 455 19.31 5.73 20.15
N ASN A 456 18.16 5.12 19.82
CA ASN A 456 17.78 3.76 20.24
C ASN A 456 18.39 2.70 19.30
N ILE A 457 19.74 2.62 19.27
CA ILE A 457 20.49 1.82 18.30
C ILE A 457 20.15 0.31 18.35
N SER A 458 19.86 -0.24 19.54
CA SER A 458 19.51 -1.66 19.69
C SER A 458 18.17 -1.98 19.01
N LEU A 459 17.15 -1.16 19.24
CA LEU A 459 15.83 -1.34 18.66
C LEU A 459 15.83 -1.05 17.16
N ALA A 460 16.62 -0.08 16.72
CA ALA A 460 16.85 0.16 15.30
C ALA A 460 17.44 -1.09 14.60
N ASP A 461 18.45 -1.73 15.21
CA ASP A 461 19.03 -2.98 14.67
C ASP A 461 18.02 -4.11 14.57
N GLU A 462 17.12 -4.26 15.56
CA GLU A 462 16.05 -5.26 15.50
C GLU A 462 15.11 -5.02 14.31
N TYR A 463 14.62 -3.79 14.13
CA TYR A 463 13.75 -3.46 13.02
C TYR A 463 14.44 -3.60 11.64
N LEU A 464 15.69 -3.17 11.51
CA LEU A 464 16.44 -3.31 10.27
C LEU A 464 16.73 -4.79 9.95
N ARG A 465 17.00 -5.64 10.96
CA ARG A 465 17.14 -7.10 10.77
C ARG A 465 15.83 -7.73 10.32
N SER A 466 14.70 -7.32 10.89
CA SER A 466 13.38 -7.76 10.43
C SER A 466 13.14 -7.36 8.97
N SER A 467 13.45 -6.11 8.60
CA SER A 467 13.41 -5.65 7.21
C SER A 467 14.31 -6.51 6.30
N TYR A 468 15.54 -6.79 6.72
CA TYR A 468 16.50 -7.59 5.95
C TYR A 468 16.04 -9.03 5.74
N SER A 469 15.36 -9.62 6.73
CA SER A 469 14.80 -10.97 6.60
C SER A 469 13.68 -11.08 5.56
N LEU A 470 12.98 -9.97 5.28
CA LEU A 470 11.93 -9.89 4.28
C LEU A 470 12.50 -9.59 2.89
N PHE A 471 13.44 -8.65 2.79
CA PHE A 471 14.08 -8.30 1.53
C PHE A 471 15.50 -7.76 1.76
N GLN A 472 16.48 -8.46 1.19
CA GLN A 472 17.91 -8.18 1.40
C GLN A 472 18.58 -7.34 0.29
N TYR A 473 17.86 -7.05 -0.80
CA TYR A 473 18.42 -6.38 -1.99
C TYR A 473 17.99 -4.91 -2.11
N ASP A 474 17.69 -4.27 -1.00
CA ASP A 474 17.42 -2.83 -0.93
C ASP A 474 18.71 -2.07 -0.57
N PRO A 475 19.23 -1.19 -1.44
CA PRO A 475 20.43 -0.42 -1.13
C PRO A 475 20.24 0.56 0.04
N LEU A 476 19.03 1.09 0.25
CA LEU A 476 18.74 1.97 1.39
C LEU A 476 18.86 1.18 2.70
N LEU A 477 18.30 -0.03 2.75
CA LEU A 477 18.40 -0.90 3.92
C LEU A 477 19.86 -1.19 4.30
N LEU A 478 20.68 -1.53 3.30
CA LEU A 478 22.09 -1.81 3.53
C LEU A 478 22.84 -0.56 4.01
N ASN A 479 22.51 0.64 3.51
CA ASN A 479 23.04 1.88 4.05
C ASN A 479 22.71 2.04 5.53
N GLU A 480 21.43 1.91 5.91
CA GLU A 480 21.02 2.07 7.31
C GLU A 480 21.64 1.01 8.23
N MET A 481 21.76 -0.24 7.77
CA MET A 481 22.48 -1.28 8.53
C MET A 481 23.98 -0.97 8.68
N GLY A 482 24.60 -0.38 7.66
CA GLY A 482 25.97 0.11 7.71
C GLY A 482 26.15 1.24 8.73
N VAL A 483 25.17 2.15 8.83
CA VAL A 483 25.14 3.22 9.84
C VAL A 483 24.99 2.65 11.26
N VAL A 484 24.09 1.68 11.47
CA VAL A 484 23.99 0.98 12.76
C VAL A 484 25.30 0.29 13.14
N ALA A 485 25.95 -0.39 12.19
CA ALA A 485 27.24 -1.05 12.43
C ALA A 485 28.35 -0.04 12.81
N PHE A 486 28.38 1.11 12.15
CA PHE A 486 29.29 2.21 12.47
C PHE A 486 29.07 2.71 13.90
N ASN A 487 27.82 2.97 14.30
CA ASN A 487 27.46 3.42 15.65
C ASN A 487 27.79 2.38 16.74
N LYS A 488 27.86 1.09 16.37
CA LYS A 488 28.31 0.00 17.25
C LYS A 488 29.83 -0.19 17.27
N ALA A 489 30.58 0.68 16.58
CA ALA A 489 32.02 0.61 16.37
C ALA A 489 32.52 -0.62 15.58
N ASP A 490 31.63 -1.32 14.85
CA ASP A 490 32.01 -2.41 13.93
C ASP A 490 32.26 -1.86 12.52
N MET A 491 33.41 -1.20 12.36
CA MET A 491 33.79 -0.54 11.10
C MET A 491 33.91 -1.53 9.93
N GLN A 492 34.36 -2.76 10.21
CA GLN A 492 34.55 -3.76 9.16
C GLN A 492 33.21 -4.24 8.57
N GLN A 493 32.18 -4.43 9.40
CA GLN A 493 30.84 -4.72 8.89
C GLN A 493 30.21 -3.52 8.22
N SER A 494 30.40 -2.32 8.77
CA SER A 494 29.91 -1.07 8.20
C SER A 494 30.38 -0.90 6.74
N ILE A 495 31.68 -1.05 6.49
CA ILE A 495 32.29 -0.99 5.13
C ILE A 495 31.70 -2.06 4.20
N LYS A 496 31.45 -3.28 4.68
CA LYS A 496 30.84 -4.34 3.86
C LYS A 496 29.42 -3.97 3.44
N PHE A 497 28.62 -3.42 4.35
CA PHE A 497 27.26 -3.01 4.06
C PHE A 497 27.22 -1.85 3.07
N PHE A 498 28.03 -0.81 3.26
CA PHE A 498 28.10 0.32 2.31
C PHE A 498 28.57 -0.09 0.93
N ASN A 499 29.62 -0.90 0.83
CA ASN A 499 30.07 -1.42 -0.47
C ASN A 499 28.98 -2.26 -1.15
N SER A 500 28.26 -3.08 -0.38
CA SER A 500 27.16 -3.89 -0.90
C SER A 500 25.99 -3.01 -1.37
N ALA A 501 25.66 -1.94 -0.63
CA ALA A 501 24.68 -0.93 -1.02
C ALA A 501 25.06 -0.30 -2.37
N LEU A 502 26.29 0.22 -2.48
CA LEU A 502 26.79 0.86 -3.71
C LEU A 502 26.83 -0.09 -4.91
N GLN A 503 27.15 -1.38 -4.69
CA GLN A 503 27.05 -2.40 -5.74
C GLN A 503 25.63 -2.65 -6.21
N LEU A 504 24.64 -2.59 -5.30
CA LEU A 504 23.23 -2.72 -5.66
C LEU A 504 22.74 -1.47 -6.40
N VAL A 505 23.12 -0.26 -5.97
CA VAL A 505 22.73 1.00 -6.63
C VAL A 505 23.05 0.96 -8.12
N LYS A 506 24.24 0.46 -8.50
CA LYS A 506 24.66 0.28 -9.91
C LYS A 506 23.73 -0.62 -10.75
N LYS A 507 22.93 -1.47 -10.10
CA LYS A 507 21.93 -2.34 -10.75
C LYS A 507 20.53 -1.73 -10.74
N THR A 508 20.30 -0.68 -9.94
CA THR A 508 19.02 0.04 -9.86
C THR A 508 18.95 1.18 -10.89
N GLN A 509 17.76 1.72 -11.11
CA GLN A 509 17.54 2.95 -11.89
C GLN A 509 17.17 4.12 -10.97
N SER A 510 17.67 4.10 -9.73
CA SER A 510 17.40 5.16 -8.75
C SER A 510 18.14 6.45 -9.11
N ASN A 511 17.66 7.57 -8.59
CA ASN A 511 18.40 8.83 -8.66
C ASN A 511 19.76 8.64 -7.98
N GLU A 512 20.86 9.03 -8.64
CA GLU A 512 22.20 8.81 -8.11
C GLU A 512 22.57 9.79 -6.98
N LYS A 513 21.99 11.00 -7.00
CA LYS A 513 22.34 12.09 -6.08
C LYS A 513 22.22 11.73 -4.59
N PRO A 514 21.15 11.06 -4.11
CA PRO A 514 21.03 10.68 -2.70
C PRO A 514 22.18 9.79 -2.20
N TRP A 515 22.76 8.95 -3.08
CA TRP A 515 23.82 8.01 -2.70
C TRP A 515 25.17 8.67 -2.40
N ALA A 516 25.29 9.99 -2.60
CA ALA A 516 26.42 10.78 -2.10
C ALA A 516 26.64 10.58 -0.59
N ALA A 517 25.54 10.49 0.18
CA ALA A 517 25.61 10.24 1.62
C ALA A 517 26.17 8.83 1.94
N THR A 518 25.85 7.81 1.15
CA THR A 518 26.41 6.45 1.34
C THR A 518 27.92 6.42 1.04
N TRP A 519 28.38 7.16 0.02
CA TRP A 519 29.81 7.34 -0.24
C TRP A 519 30.53 8.07 0.90
N ALA A 520 29.92 9.13 1.45
CA ALA A 520 30.48 9.83 2.60
C ALA A 520 30.53 8.95 3.87
N ASN A 521 29.47 8.18 4.12
CA ASN A 521 29.41 7.20 5.19
C ASN A 521 30.51 6.13 5.06
N LEU A 522 30.78 5.67 3.84
CA LEU A 522 31.91 4.76 3.55
C LEU A 522 33.26 5.44 3.82
N GLY A 523 33.44 6.69 3.39
CA GLY A 523 34.65 7.46 3.67
C GLY A 523 34.90 7.67 5.16
N HIS A 524 33.86 7.94 5.95
CA HIS A 524 33.95 8.02 7.41
C HIS A 524 34.35 6.68 8.05
N ALA A 525 33.82 5.56 7.55
CA ALA A 525 34.20 4.24 8.04
C ALA A 525 35.68 3.91 7.75
N TYR A 526 36.17 4.22 6.55
CA TYR A 526 37.60 4.09 6.20
C TYR A 526 38.49 4.99 7.05
N ARG A 527 38.08 6.24 7.28
CA ARG A 527 38.79 7.18 8.16
C ARG A 527 38.96 6.61 9.57
N LYS A 528 37.92 6.03 10.17
CA LYS A 528 38.01 5.43 11.52
C LYS A 528 38.95 4.21 11.56
N LEU A 529 39.13 3.49 10.44
CA LEU A 529 40.14 2.43 10.30
C LEU A 529 41.55 2.95 9.93
N ARG A 530 41.73 4.27 9.81
CA ARG A 530 42.98 4.92 9.34
C ARG A 530 43.38 4.55 7.91
N MET A 531 42.43 4.09 7.10
CA MET A 531 42.57 3.88 5.66
C MET A 531 42.32 5.20 4.95
N PHE A 532 43.28 6.12 5.04
CA PHE A 532 43.05 7.52 4.66
C PHE A 532 42.97 7.74 3.15
N ASP A 533 43.69 6.95 2.34
CA ASP A 533 43.62 7.05 0.88
C ASP A 533 42.25 6.60 0.37
N GLU A 534 41.79 5.43 0.81
CA GLU A 534 40.47 4.92 0.46
C GLU A 534 39.33 5.79 1.00
N ALA A 535 39.55 6.49 2.13
CA ALA A 535 38.60 7.46 2.65
C ALA A 535 38.45 8.68 1.75
N ILE A 536 39.55 9.24 1.23
CA ILE A 536 39.53 10.36 0.29
C ILE A 536 38.85 9.93 -1.00
N ASP A 537 39.24 8.79 -1.58
CA ASP A 537 38.63 8.25 -2.80
C ASP A 537 37.10 8.15 -2.66
N ALA A 538 36.63 7.56 -1.56
CA ALA A 538 35.20 7.42 -1.31
C ALA A 538 34.48 8.77 -1.14
N LEU A 539 35.08 9.73 -0.43
CA LEU A 539 34.51 11.06 -0.24
C LEU A 539 34.48 11.87 -1.54
N GLU A 540 35.50 11.76 -2.38
CA GLU A 540 35.54 12.40 -3.70
C GLU A 540 34.48 11.83 -4.64
N GLN A 541 34.23 10.51 -4.62
CA GLN A 541 33.08 9.92 -5.33
C GLN A 541 31.75 10.51 -4.83
N GLY A 542 31.60 10.71 -3.52
CA GLY A 542 30.43 11.38 -2.95
C GLY A 542 30.28 12.83 -3.42
N LEU A 543 31.39 13.57 -3.48
CA LEU A 543 31.42 14.96 -3.94
C LEU A 543 31.08 15.08 -5.44
N MET A 544 31.45 14.10 -6.27
CA MET A 544 31.03 14.07 -7.67
C MET A 544 29.52 13.96 -7.84
N LEU A 545 28.83 13.27 -6.93
CA LEU A 545 27.36 13.13 -6.94
C LEU A 545 26.65 14.33 -6.31
N SER A 546 27.25 14.96 -5.31
CA SER A 546 26.75 16.16 -4.64
C SER A 546 27.80 17.25 -4.62
N THR A 547 27.85 18.03 -5.71
CA THR A 547 28.88 19.04 -5.95
C THR A 547 28.85 20.25 -5.00
N GLN A 548 27.80 20.38 -4.17
CA GLN A 548 27.63 21.48 -3.22
C GLN A 548 27.31 20.94 -1.82
N ASP A 549 28.15 20.03 -1.31
CA ASP A 549 27.99 19.49 0.04
C ASP A 549 29.11 19.95 0.97
N ALA A 550 28.77 20.86 1.89
CA ALA A 550 29.71 21.39 2.86
C ALA A 550 30.26 20.30 3.81
N ASN A 551 29.44 19.31 4.17
CA ASN A 551 29.84 18.25 5.12
C ASN A 551 30.87 17.31 4.50
N ILE A 552 30.71 16.98 3.20
CA ILE A 552 31.69 16.15 2.48
C ILE A 552 33.03 16.89 2.40
N HIS A 553 33.02 18.19 2.08
CA HIS A 553 34.24 19.00 2.09
C HIS A 553 34.92 19.05 3.47
N THR A 554 34.15 19.22 4.55
CA THR A 554 34.69 19.16 5.92
C THR A 554 35.28 17.78 6.23
N ALA A 555 34.63 16.70 5.80
CA ALA A 555 35.10 15.33 6.00
C ALA A 555 36.42 15.06 5.26
N ILE A 556 36.55 15.52 4.00
CA ILE A 556 37.80 15.42 3.23
C ILE A 556 38.93 16.18 3.94
N ALA A 557 38.66 17.41 4.37
CA ALA A 557 39.65 18.21 5.08
C ALA A 557 40.12 17.56 6.38
N LEU A 558 39.20 16.96 7.14
CA LEU A 558 39.53 16.20 8.35
C LEU A 558 40.47 15.02 8.05
N VAL A 559 40.25 14.31 6.94
CA VAL A 559 41.14 13.22 6.52
C VAL A 559 42.52 13.75 6.11
N TYR A 560 42.60 14.89 5.40
CA TYR A 560 43.88 15.51 5.06
C TYR A 560 44.67 15.99 6.28
N LEU A 561 44.00 16.53 7.30
CA LEU A 561 44.65 16.85 8.59
C LEU A 561 45.23 15.61 9.26
N HIS A 562 44.51 14.49 9.25
CA HIS A 562 45.06 13.22 9.76
C HIS A 562 46.26 12.70 8.93
N LYS A 563 46.30 12.99 7.62
CA LYS A 563 47.46 12.71 6.75
C LYS A 563 48.62 13.71 6.91
N LYS A 564 48.47 14.75 7.74
CA LYS A 564 49.44 15.85 7.91
C LYS A 564 49.70 16.65 6.63
N LEU A 565 48.64 16.87 5.85
CA LEU A 565 48.65 17.72 4.66
C LEU A 565 47.70 18.92 4.86
N PRO A 566 48.05 19.90 5.72
CA PRO A 566 47.14 20.98 6.09
C PRO A 566 46.81 21.94 4.94
N ASP A 567 47.69 22.08 3.93
CA ASP A 567 47.42 22.93 2.76
C ASP A 567 46.16 22.49 1.99
N LEU A 568 46.04 21.18 1.73
CA LEU A 568 44.86 20.59 1.07
C LEU A 568 43.63 20.61 1.98
N ALA A 569 43.82 20.54 3.30
CA ALA A 569 42.71 20.68 4.24
C ALA A 569 42.13 22.11 4.22
N ILE A 570 42.99 23.13 4.17
CA ILE A 570 42.59 24.54 4.14
C ILE A 570 41.73 24.86 2.91
N THR A 571 42.09 24.35 1.73
CA THR A 571 41.32 24.59 0.50
C THR A 571 39.90 24.03 0.62
N HIS A 572 39.75 22.77 1.07
CA HIS A 572 38.43 22.18 1.27
C HIS A 572 37.62 22.82 2.39
N LEU A 573 38.25 23.31 3.45
CA LEU A 573 37.56 24.05 4.52
C LEU A 573 37.05 25.41 4.04
N HIS A 574 37.80 26.09 3.16
CA HIS A 574 37.31 27.29 2.50
C HIS A 574 36.10 27.01 1.61
N GLU A 575 36.12 25.93 0.81
CA GLU A 575 34.95 25.51 0.01
C GLU A 575 33.74 25.18 0.91
N SER A 576 33.95 24.44 2.00
CA SER A 576 32.91 24.12 2.98
C SER A 576 32.27 25.40 3.57
N LEU A 577 33.09 26.36 4.02
CA LEU A 577 32.62 27.63 4.57
C LEU A 577 32.02 28.57 3.52
N ALA A 578 32.40 28.43 2.24
CA ALA A 578 31.77 29.14 1.15
C ALA A 578 30.33 28.65 0.90
N ILE A 579 30.09 27.35 1.07
CA ILE A 579 28.74 26.75 0.96
C ILE A 579 27.91 27.04 2.22
N SER A 580 28.47 26.83 3.41
CA SER A 580 27.80 27.03 4.69
C SER A 580 28.64 27.90 5.64
N GLN A 581 28.38 29.21 5.60
CA GLN A 581 29.15 30.21 6.36
C GLN A 581 29.09 30.04 7.89
N ASN A 582 28.07 29.37 8.41
CA ASN A 582 27.83 29.22 9.86
C ASN A 582 28.28 27.85 10.41
N GLU A 583 29.01 27.04 9.64
CA GLU A 583 29.45 25.72 10.11
C GLU A 583 30.59 25.84 11.14
N ILE A 584 30.28 25.53 12.39
CA ILE A 584 31.21 25.67 13.53
C ILE A 584 32.39 24.71 13.39
N VAL A 585 32.10 23.44 13.06
CA VAL A 585 33.12 22.39 12.92
C VAL A 585 34.14 22.75 11.84
N ALA A 586 33.68 23.23 10.68
CA ALA A 586 34.57 23.66 9.61
C ALA A 586 35.43 24.86 10.01
N SER A 587 34.87 25.81 10.78
CA SER A 587 35.61 26.98 11.28
C SER A 587 36.70 26.58 12.28
N ASP A 588 36.40 25.67 13.19
CA ASP A 588 37.34 25.17 14.20
C ASP A 588 38.47 24.33 13.54
N LEU A 589 38.10 23.45 12.61
CA LEU A 589 39.08 22.69 11.83
C LEU A 589 39.97 23.61 10.98
N LEU A 590 39.43 24.71 10.42
CA LEU A 590 40.22 25.67 9.65
C LEU A 590 41.24 26.38 10.53
N LYS A 591 40.84 26.79 11.74
CA LYS A 591 41.76 27.41 12.69
C LYS A 591 42.94 26.47 13.01
N ARG A 592 42.65 25.20 13.27
CA ARG A 592 43.66 24.17 13.54
C ARG A 592 44.55 23.90 12.33
N ALA A 593 43.96 23.81 11.14
CA ALA A 593 44.71 23.62 9.91
C ALA A 593 45.71 24.76 9.67
N LEU A 594 45.32 26.01 9.95
CA LEU A 594 46.20 27.18 9.86
C LEU A 594 47.32 27.16 10.92
N GLU A 595 47.00 26.75 12.15
CA GLU A 595 48.00 26.58 13.22
C GLU A 595 49.01 25.50 12.86
N GLU A 596 48.57 24.30 12.43
CA GLU A 596 49.45 23.23 11.96
C GLU A 596 50.30 23.66 10.76
N ASN A 597 49.71 24.39 9.80
CA ASN A 597 50.46 24.88 8.64
C ASN A 597 51.53 25.91 9.03
N SER A 598 51.25 26.76 10.02
CA SER A 598 52.22 27.74 10.53
C SER A 598 53.41 27.12 11.26
N LEU A 599 53.25 25.89 11.77
CA LEU A 599 54.27 25.14 12.50
C LEU A 599 55.17 24.32 11.58
N ILE A 600 54.82 24.15 10.30
CA ILE A 600 55.67 23.51 9.31
C ILE A 600 56.88 24.43 9.06
N PRO A 601 58.12 24.02 9.38
CA PRO A 601 59.29 24.84 9.12
C PRO A 601 59.40 25.13 7.63
N ALA A 602 59.75 26.37 7.26
CA ALA A 602 60.06 26.79 5.90
C ALA A 602 61.37 26.16 5.37
N ILE A 603 61.52 24.84 5.48
CA ILE A 603 62.67 24.06 5.02
C ILE A 603 62.14 22.82 4.29
N THR A 604 61.78 23.00 3.01
CA THR A 604 62.05 22.04 1.94
C THR A 604 62.07 22.81 0.62
N ASP A 605 63.15 23.57 0.40
CA ASP A 605 63.70 23.66 -0.95
C ASP A 605 64.26 22.26 -1.26
N ASP A 606 63.88 21.69 -2.40
CA ASP A 606 64.35 20.43 -3.00
C ASP A 606 64.05 19.10 -2.25
N LEU A 607 62.95 18.42 -2.65
CA LEU A 607 62.97 17.08 -3.32
C LEU A 607 61.77 16.13 -3.13
N VAL A 608 60.66 16.45 -2.43
CA VAL A 608 59.54 15.46 -2.30
C VAL A 608 58.10 16.03 -2.40
N TYR A 609 57.90 17.35 -2.41
CA TYR A 609 56.54 17.92 -2.38
C TYR A 609 55.85 18.10 -3.75
N GLU A 610 56.54 17.89 -4.87
CA GLU A 610 55.98 18.18 -6.21
C GLU A 610 55.05 17.09 -6.77
N ASP A 611 55.10 15.83 -6.32
CA ASP A 611 54.33 14.75 -6.97
C ASP A 611 52.83 14.76 -6.60
N ALA A 612 52.47 14.99 -5.33
CA ALA A 612 51.06 14.93 -4.90
C ALA A 612 50.24 16.19 -5.26
N VAL A 613 50.87 17.37 -5.22
CA VAL A 613 50.20 18.64 -5.58
C VAL A 613 50.07 18.78 -7.10
N SER A 614 51.02 18.24 -7.87
CA SER A 614 50.96 18.23 -9.33
C SER A 614 49.91 17.26 -9.88
N GLU A 615 49.69 16.10 -9.26
CA GLU A 615 48.60 15.19 -9.64
C GLU A 615 47.21 15.82 -9.41
N TYR A 616 47.01 16.53 -8.30
CA TYR A 616 45.74 17.23 -8.01
C TYR A 616 45.48 18.42 -8.95
N MET A 617 46.53 19.20 -9.27
CA MET A 617 46.46 20.28 -10.24
C MET A 617 46.24 19.78 -11.69
N GLN A 618 46.74 18.58 -12.04
CA GLN A 618 46.50 17.96 -13.34
C GLN A 618 45.09 17.35 -13.45
N GLN A 619 44.55 16.72 -12.41
CA GLN A 619 43.18 16.19 -12.44
C GLN A 619 42.10 17.29 -12.50
N SER A 620 42.31 18.41 -11.79
CA SER A 620 41.41 19.57 -11.83
C SER A 620 41.42 20.29 -13.19
N THR A 621 42.57 20.34 -13.88
CA THR A 621 42.67 20.93 -15.23
C THR A 621 42.18 20.01 -16.36
N ILE A 622 42.29 18.69 -16.21
CA ILE A 622 41.74 17.71 -17.16
C ILE A 622 40.20 17.69 -17.10
N ASN A 623 39.60 17.80 -15.91
CA ASN A 623 38.13 17.86 -15.77
C ASN A 623 37.52 19.18 -16.30
N ALA A 624 38.28 20.28 -16.31
CA ALA A 624 37.82 21.55 -16.88
C ALA A 624 37.85 21.58 -18.43
N SER A 625 38.57 20.67 -19.08
CA SER A 625 38.78 20.70 -20.54
C SER A 625 37.88 19.76 -21.36
N ASN A 626 37.12 18.87 -20.71
CA ASN A 626 36.18 17.95 -21.38
C ASN A 626 34.70 18.37 -21.32
N GLY A 627 34.39 19.60 -20.88
CA GLY A 627 33.03 20.09 -20.63
C GLY A 627 32.44 21.08 -21.65
N ASN A 628 33.06 21.33 -22.80
CA ASN A 628 32.55 22.32 -23.76
C ASN A 628 31.85 21.68 -24.97
N THR A 629 30.62 21.18 -24.77
CA THR A 629 29.54 21.23 -25.77
C THR A 629 28.17 21.13 -25.08
N ALA A 630 27.65 22.24 -24.54
CA ALA A 630 26.23 22.39 -24.29
C ALA A 630 25.84 23.88 -24.29
N GLU A 631 24.71 24.16 -24.92
CA GLU A 631 24.22 25.46 -25.33
C GLU A 631 23.85 26.39 -24.17
N ASN A 632 23.95 27.70 -24.47
CA ASN A 632 23.55 28.82 -23.62
C ASN A 632 22.15 28.66 -23.00
N HIS A 633 22.08 28.48 -21.68
CA HIS A 633 20.97 28.97 -20.87
C HIS A 633 21.50 29.73 -19.65
N SER A 634 21.08 31.00 -19.57
CA SER A 634 21.37 31.97 -18.50
C SER A 634 20.91 31.50 -17.11
N PRO A 635 21.59 31.90 -16.02
CA PRO A 635 21.34 31.39 -14.68
C PRO A 635 20.06 31.99 -14.08
N ARG A 636 19.16 31.13 -13.60
CA ARG A 636 18.09 31.53 -12.66
C ARG A 636 18.54 31.17 -11.25
N PHE A 637 18.56 32.18 -10.39
CA PHE A 637 18.79 32.09 -8.96
C PHE A 637 17.72 31.24 -8.25
N GLY A 638 18.16 30.36 -7.36
CA GLY A 638 17.37 29.80 -6.27
C GLY A 638 17.10 28.29 -6.35
N ASP A 639 18.07 27.47 -5.95
CA ASP A 639 17.85 26.06 -5.61
C ASP A 639 17.95 25.87 -4.08
N PRO A 640 16.91 25.35 -3.40
CA PRO A 640 17.01 24.94 -2.01
C PRO A 640 17.40 23.45 -1.89
N LEU A 641 18.18 23.17 -0.83
CA LEU A 641 18.60 21.87 -0.32
C LEU A 641 17.47 20.82 -0.43
N ASN A 642 17.77 19.70 -1.09
CA ASN A 642 16.79 18.66 -1.46
C ASN A 642 16.90 17.46 -0.51
N SER A 643 15.76 17.04 0.03
CA SER A 643 15.61 15.97 1.02
C SER A 643 15.21 14.64 0.36
N ASN A 644 16.19 13.89 -0.11
CA ASN A 644 16.24 12.45 0.14
C ASN A 644 17.37 12.29 1.15
N SER A 645 17.04 12.41 2.44
CA SER A 645 18.03 12.24 3.50
C SER A 645 18.31 10.74 3.66
N LEU A 646 19.10 10.19 2.75
CA LEU A 646 20.10 9.22 3.20
C LEU A 646 20.89 9.97 4.26
N LEU A 647 20.68 9.55 5.50
CA LEU A 647 21.23 10.24 6.65
C LEU A 647 22.76 10.15 6.56
N TYR A 648 23.40 11.31 6.56
CA TYR A 648 24.76 11.37 7.08
C TYR A 648 24.69 10.81 8.50
N MET A 649 25.61 9.92 8.87
CA MET A 649 25.87 9.64 10.29
C MET A 649 25.94 10.96 11.05
N ASP A 650 25.56 11.00 12.34
CA ASP A 650 25.74 12.19 13.19
C ASP A 650 27.25 12.41 13.48
N THR A 651 27.99 12.67 12.42
CA THR A 651 29.42 12.92 12.40
C THR A 651 29.71 14.31 12.90
N ARG A 652 28.73 15.21 13.07
CA ARG A 652 28.93 16.52 13.69
C ARG A 652 29.32 16.39 15.16
N SER A 653 28.59 15.55 15.90
CA SER A 653 28.89 15.22 17.29
C SER A 653 30.26 14.54 17.42
N GLU A 654 30.60 13.63 16.50
CA GLU A 654 31.90 12.95 16.49
C GLU A 654 33.06 13.82 16.01
N MET A 655 32.86 14.68 15.01
CA MET A 655 33.88 15.62 14.55
C MET A 655 34.18 16.64 15.64
N MET A 656 33.19 17.07 16.43
CA MET A 656 33.43 17.84 17.66
C MET A 656 34.18 17.06 18.73
N MET A 657 33.91 15.75 18.91
CA MET A 657 34.68 14.92 19.85
C MET A 657 36.12 14.67 19.40
N ASP A 658 36.35 14.36 18.12
CA ASP A 658 37.71 14.23 17.55
C ASP A 658 38.46 15.59 17.62
N VAL A 659 37.72 16.70 17.56
CA VAL A 659 38.24 18.04 17.84
C VAL A 659 38.67 18.12 19.33
N MET A 660 37.83 17.74 20.28
CA MET A 660 38.13 17.82 21.72
C MET A 660 39.18 16.80 22.23
N ASP A 661 39.23 15.58 21.69
CA ASP A 661 40.14 14.51 22.14
C ASP A 661 41.61 14.80 21.78
N ASN A 662 41.86 15.54 20.69
CA ASN A 662 43.20 16.01 20.36
C ASN A 662 43.70 17.10 21.33
N ASP A 663 42.80 17.90 21.94
CA ASP A 663 43.20 18.90 22.95
C ASP A 663 43.54 18.24 24.31
N LEU A 664 43.04 17.03 24.57
CA LEU A 664 43.27 16.27 25.81
C LEU A 664 44.49 15.33 25.75
N SER A 665 45.01 15.04 24.55
CA SER A 665 46.22 14.21 24.38
C SER A 665 47.53 15.01 24.35
N GLU A 666 47.47 16.35 24.34
CA GLU A 666 48.61 17.26 24.44
C GLU A 666 48.73 18.03 25.78
N GLN A 667 48.01 17.61 26.84
CA GLN A 667 48.18 18.15 28.21
C GLN A 667 48.87 17.20 29.18
#